data_AF-A0A812H9I4-F1
#
_entry.id   AF-A0A812H9I4-F1
#
_cell.length_a   1.000
_cell.length_b   1.000
_cell.length_c   1.000
_cell.angle_alpha   90.00
_cell.angle_beta   90.00
_cell.angle_gamma   90.00
#
_symmetry.space_group_name_H-M   'P 1'
#
loop_
_entity.id
_entity.type
_entity.pdbx_description
1 polymer ?
#
loop_
_entity_poly.entity_id
_entity_poly.type
_entity_poly.pdbx_seq_one_letter_code
_entity_poly.pdbx_strand_id
1 'polypeptide(L)'
;MSERAAMDVGLGPKPWQRPLRDVPGGPLRLLAPSLLLSLGLSLLSAVEGKVWGSSNAGSGSEPSGSGELYAFLDCEGHPEWSSFRRQLSAEETGTAEAVAKTADRLLTEHFPGLEATALRFVLALSEPRAPRNGEDCLYGVVAALHVRGRALHASGALEAALADWDLALRLLGKELGLDFLESTHWPLRSGELLEEIRLSKQGARGRLRQRWQARPLRRRVPGQGPWALDPLQSLDRSLWARLPAEAEVISFGSAPGSSAQRLSKAGKLSVLVYGYHPVLIEPISALLQFEDYAERIQLNWYGISERDCSFFAPLCDAERTRMEARRPVPAGLRWKVYESDWDEEEVLAAYEKFWEAERQAEASARADLVLAMELRDAYFLWRVCEAATIYYAALIFLQDEAMSDYAAEVYLRHFDAFRQNDVLNHLKLQGRLGLGPNPNSLPKPPTAMVAQSPYIAASIQYHTNQTLPCVRPLALYVGANRYAPNRSEVSLLVLCARTRLMMSHACRGLFREGRRALSRTGPRLFLPSGDRDVVHGLSFAEVATFHAAVLIPWNIAITTFSEFYALHVPIFVPDPLWLARLWPKQMTSYAKSHPNLHRQLRPNHEHPTPYPSLDSLATDFWIMLYWAENYAGIYEMPGVQKFASIPELLFSLQQKILENPLFFEMMSQEMQEETQRALGEVLVFWRDLAGVLMHRLNYAEMM
;
A
#
# COMPACT_ATOMS: atom_id res chain seq x y z
N MET A 1 45.19 -49.04 -23.20
CA MET A 1 46.29 -49.53 -22.33
C MET A 1 47.31 -48.41 -22.19
N SER A 2 47.67 -48.07 -20.94
CA SER A 2 48.78 -47.20 -20.48
C SER A 2 48.67 -45.71 -20.85
N GLU A 3 48.26 -44.80 -19.95
CA GLU A 3 48.93 -44.26 -18.74
C GLU A 3 50.17 -43.38 -19.00
N ARG A 4 50.20 -42.27 -18.21
CA ARG A 4 51.24 -41.26 -17.89
C ARG A 4 50.92 -39.86 -18.43
N ALA A 5 51.03 -38.77 -17.68
CA ALA A 5 51.47 -38.55 -16.30
C ALA A 5 50.90 -37.22 -15.77
N ALA A 6 50.83 -37.12 -14.45
CA ALA A 6 50.46 -35.94 -13.67
C ALA A 6 51.61 -34.93 -13.53
N MET A 7 51.29 -33.65 -13.34
CA MET A 7 51.97 -32.76 -12.38
C MET A 7 51.21 -31.45 -12.13
N ASP A 8 51.04 -31.16 -10.83
CA ASP A 8 51.07 -29.87 -10.12
C ASP A 8 50.24 -28.65 -10.57
N VAL A 9 49.26 -28.29 -9.73
CA VAL A 9 48.89 -26.88 -9.48
C VAL A 9 48.63 -26.66 -7.98
N GLY A 10 49.28 -25.63 -7.44
CA GLY A 10 49.39 -25.35 -6.00
C GLY A 10 48.26 -24.54 -5.36
N LEU A 11 48.15 -24.79 -4.06
CA LEU A 11 47.88 -23.93 -2.89
C LEU A 11 47.25 -22.52 -3.06
N GLY A 12 46.05 -22.37 -2.47
CA GLY A 12 45.62 -21.24 -1.60
C GLY A 12 44.66 -20.20 -2.22
N PRO A 13 43.75 -19.55 -1.44
CA PRO A 13 43.86 -19.27 0.01
C PRO A 13 42.67 -19.72 0.90
N LYS A 14 42.93 -19.70 2.21
CA LYS A 14 42.07 -20.12 3.35
C LYS A 14 40.98 -19.09 3.72
N PRO A 15 39.84 -19.52 4.30
CA PRO A 15 38.84 -18.62 4.86
C PRO A 15 39.22 -18.14 6.28
N TRP A 16 38.82 -16.89 6.56
CA TRP A 16 38.97 -16.18 7.82
C TRP A 16 38.11 -16.79 8.93
N GLN A 17 38.74 -17.29 10.00
CA GLN A 17 38.08 -17.58 11.28
C GLN A 17 38.25 -16.39 12.23
N ARG A 18 37.14 -15.86 12.74
CA ARG A 18 37.14 -14.86 13.83
C ARG A 18 37.28 -15.56 15.19
N PRO A 19 37.91 -14.92 16.19
CA PRO A 19 38.09 -15.50 17.51
C PRO A 19 36.83 -15.33 18.38
N LEU A 20 36.39 -16.43 18.99
CA LEU A 20 35.45 -16.44 20.11
C LEU A 20 36.14 -15.86 21.35
N ARG A 21 35.52 -14.88 21.99
CA ARG A 21 35.90 -14.41 23.33
C ARG A 21 35.17 -15.25 24.37
N ASP A 22 35.95 -15.82 25.30
CA ASP A 22 35.47 -16.50 26.49
C ASP A 22 34.76 -15.53 27.45
N VAL A 23 33.58 -15.94 27.93
CA VAL A 23 32.89 -15.35 29.08
C VAL A 23 32.60 -16.50 30.06
N PRO A 24 32.96 -16.38 31.35
CA PRO A 24 32.79 -17.47 32.31
C PRO A 24 31.33 -17.58 32.78
N GLY A 25 30.93 -18.82 33.06
CA GLY A 25 29.54 -19.25 33.18
C GLY A 25 28.85 -19.03 34.53
N GLY A 26 27.52 -19.10 34.45
CA GLY A 26 26.60 -19.30 35.57
C GLY A 26 25.43 -20.18 35.11
N PRO A 27 24.89 -21.09 35.94
CA PRO A 27 23.96 -22.11 35.49
C PRO A 27 22.52 -21.56 35.46
N LEU A 28 21.95 -21.42 34.26
CA LEU A 28 20.51 -21.25 34.07
C LEU A 28 19.88 -22.62 33.79
N ARG A 29 19.06 -23.09 34.75
CA ARG A 29 18.18 -24.25 34.57
C ARG A 29 17.13 -23.93 33.50
N LEU A 30 17.20 -24.62 32.37
CA LEU A 30 16.14 -24.66 31.35
C LEU A 30 15.09 -25.68 31.77
N LEU A 31 13.85 -25.23 32.00
CA LEU A 31 12.66 -26.08 31.98
C LEU A 31 12.21 -26.25 30.52
N ALA A 32 11.93 -27.49 30.13
CA ALA A 32 11.69 -27.91 28.75
C ALA A 32 10.34 -27.42 28.17
N PRO A 33 10.29 -27.02 26.88
CA PRO A 33 9.05 -26.78 26.14
C PRO A 33 8.74 -28.00 25.24
N SER A 34 8.21 -29.08 25.79
CA SER A 34 7.95 -30.33 25.04
C SER A 34 6.47 -30.68 24.85
N LEU A 35 5.53 -29.79 25.19
CA LEU A 35 4.07 -30.06 25.08
C LEU A 35 3.34 -29.30 23.97
N LEU A 36 3.94 -28.27 23.35
CA LEU A 36 3.28 -27.46 22.31
C LEU A 36 3.59 -27.88 20.86
N LEU A 37 4.63 -28.69 20.64
CA LEU A 37 5.06 -29.13 19.30
C LEU A 37 4.32 -30.38 18.78
N SER A 38 3.72 -31.20 19.65
CA SER A 38 3.01 -32.43 19.22
C SER A 38 1.59 -32.16 18.70
N LEU A 39 0.94 -31.08 19.14
CA LEU A 39 -0.41 -30.70 18.68
C LEU A 39 -0.40 -29.98 17.32
N GLY A 40 0.68 -29.29 16.96
CA GLY A 40 0.80 -28.58 15.67
C GLY A 40 0.97 -29.48 14.45
N LEU A 41 1.56 -30.67 14.60
CA LEU A 41 1.83 -31.59 13.48
C LEU A 41 0.66 -32.53 13.16
N SER A 42 -0.24 -32.78 14.11
CA SER A 42 -1.42 -33.64 13.87
C SER A 42 -2.56 -32.92 13.13
N LEU A 43 -2.61 -31.59 13.20
CA LEU A 43 -3.65 -30.77 12.56
C LEU A 43 -3.41 -30.53 11.05
N LEU A 44 -2.18 -30.67 10.56
CA LEU A 44 -1.85 -30.44 9.14
C LEU A 44 -2.13 -31.65 8.23
N SER A 45 -2.36 -32.85 8.78
CA SER A 45 -2.62 -34.08 8.00
C SER A 45 -4.10 -34.29 7.64
N ALA A 46 -5.04 -33.55 8.24
CA ALA A 46 -6.48 -33.81 8.10
C ALA A 46 -7.21 -32.96 7.04
N VAL A 47 -6.50 -32.12 6.27
CA VAL A 47 -7.12 -31.10 5.39
C VAL A 47 -7.11 -31.45 3.89
N GLU A 48 -6.45 -32.53 3.47
CA GLU A 48 -6.50 -32.96 2.06
C GLU A 48 -7.61 -33.98 1.81
N GLY A 49 -8.74 -33.49 1.26
CA GLY A 49 -9.66 -34.34 0.49
C GLY A 49 -11.13 -34.23 0.86
N LYS A 50 -11.81 -33.19 0.36
CA LYS A 50 -13.25 -33.30 0.01
C LYS A 50 -13.66 -32.23 -1.00
N VAL A 51 -13.63 -32.62 -2.28
CA VAL A 51 -14.25 -31.90 -3.39
C VAL A 51 -15.78 -31.99 -3.21
N TRP A 52 -16.45 -30.85 -3.06
CA TRP A 52 -17.92 -30.79 -2.95
C TRP A 52 -18.55 -30.87 -4.35
N GLY A 53 -19.27 -31.96 -4.59
CA GLY A 53 -20.14 -32.13 -5.75
C GLY A 53 -21.48 -31.40 -5.56
N SER A 54 -21.89 -30.68 -6.60
CA SER A 54 -23.18 -30.00 -6.71
C SER A 54 -24.33 -31.01 -6.82
N SER A 55 -25.34 -30.88 -5.97
CA SER A 55 -26.70 -31.30 -6.30
C SER A 55 -27.75 -30.46 -5.57
N ASN A 56 -28.65 -29.87 -6.36
CA ASN A 56 -29.86 -29.17 -5.94
C ASN A 56 -30.97 -30.20 -5.65
N ALA A 57 -31.66 -30.06 -4.51
CA ALA A 57 -33.12 -30.24 -4.38
C ALA A 57 -33.56 -29.80 -2.97
N GLY A 58 -34.66 -29.06 -2.90
CA GLY A 58 -35.07 -28.31 -1.71
C GLY A 58 -35.76 -29.09 -0.61
N SER A 59 -35.72 -28.52 0.60
CA SER A 59 -36.79 -28.58 1.60
C SER A 59 -36.62 -27.37 2.52
N GLY A 60 -37.71 -26.64 2.77
CA GLY A 60 -37.71 -25.41 3.56
C GLY A 60 -37.60 -25.69 5.06
N SER A 61 -36.37 -25.78 5.56
CA SER A 61 -36.10 -25.59 6.99
C SER A 61 -35.81 -24.11 7.26
N GLU A 62 -36.49 -23.55 8.26
CA GLU A 62 -36.14 -22.23 8.78
C GLU A 62 -34.68 -22.25 9.27
N PRO A 63 -33.84 -21.25 8.93
CA PRO A 63 -32.46 -21.21 9.37
C PRO A 63 -32.40 -20.75 10.84
N SER A 64 -32.57 -21.67 11.79
CA SER A 64 -32.58 -21.38 13.23
C SER A 64 -31.19 -21.33 13.90
N GLY A 65 -30.09 -21.37 13.14
CA GLY A 65 -28.74 -21.55 13.69
C GLY A 65 -27.76 -20.37 13.56
N SER A 66 -28.12 -19.28 12.85
CA SER A 66 -27.16 -18.22 12.51
C SER A 66 -27.18 -17.00 13.44
N GLY A 67 -28.16 -16.89 14.35
CA GLY A 67 -28.25 -15.80 15.32
C GLY A 67 -27.26 -15.93 16.50
N GLU A 68 -26.84 -17.16 16.83
CA GLU A 68 -26.00 -17.45 17.99
C GLU A 68 -24.56 -16.93 17.86
N LEU A 69 -24.03 -16.87 16.63
CA LEU A 69 -22.72 -16.26 16.39
C LEU A 69 -22.75 -14.76 16.72
N TYR A 70 -23.89 -14.08 16.53
CA TYR A 70 -23.99 -12.66 16.82
C TYR A 70 -24.14 -12.40 18.32
N ALA A 71 -24.89 -13.22 19.06
CA ALA A 71 -25.02 -13.12 20.53
C ALA A 71 -23.67 -13.18 21.26
N PHE A 72 -22.75 -14.02 20.76
CA PHE A 72 -21.38 -14.17 21.27
C PHE A 72 -20.49 -12.93 21.02
N LEU A 73 -20.83 -12.12 20.03
CA LEU A 73 -20.09 -10.93 19.61
C LEU A 73 -20.79 -9.64 20.09
N ASP A 74 -22.09 -9.48 19.96
CA ASP A 74 -22.78 -8.26 20.41
C ASP A 74 -23.05 -8.26 21.93
N CYS A 75 -22.96 -9.44 22.56
CA CYS A 75 -23.28 -9.69 23.96
C CYS A 75 -24.71 -9.30 24.36
N GLU A 76 -25.59 -9.14 23.37
CA GLU A 76 -27.00 -8.90 23.56
C GLU A 76 -27.67 -10.23 23.90
N GLY A 77 -28.46 -10.22 24.99
CA GLY A 77 -28.96 -11.45 25.61
C GLY A 77 -28.26 -11.79 26.94
N HIS A 78 -27.17 -11.11 27.29
CA HIS A 78 -26.52 -11.23 28.60
C HIS A 78 -26.74 -9.97 29.44
N PRO A 79 -27.64 -10.00 30.44
CA PRO A 79 -27.95 -8.84 31.27
C PRO A 79 -26.71 -8.25 31.95
N GLU A 80 -25.78 -9.10 32.37
CA GLU A 80 -24.56 -8.67 33.06
C GLU A 80 -23.58 -7.95 32.13
N TRP A 81 -23.29 -8.50 30.95
CA TRP A 81 -22.43 -7.85 29.94
C TRP A 81 -23.06 -6.56 29.40
N SER A 82 -24.37 -6.57 29.15
CA SER A 82 -25.12 -5.37 28.74
C SER A 82 -25.09 -4.28 29.81
N SER A 83 -25.18 -4.66 31.09
CA SER A 83 -25.05 -3.73 32.22
C SER A 83 -23.64 -3.15 32.30
N PHE A 84 -22.61 -3.99 32.19
CA PHE A 84 -21.21 -3.55 32.18
C PHE A 84 -20.91 -2.59 31.02
N ARG A 85 -21.37 -2.92 29.81
CA ARG A 85 -21.29 -2.05 28.64
C ARG A 85 -21.88 -0.66 28.89
N ARG A 86 -23.07 -0.58 29.50
CA ARG A 86 -23.70 0.70 29.87
C ARG A 86 -22.87 1.47 30.90
N GLN A 87 -22.26 0.79 31.87
CA GLN A 87 -21.37 1.44 32.84
C GLN A 87 -20.15 2.06 32.15
N LEU A 88 -19.58 1.38 31.14
CA LEU A 88 -18.47 1.91 30.34
C LEU A 88 -18.90 3.11 29.49
N SER A 89 -20.12 3.13 28.96
CA SER A 89 -20.62 4.28 28.19
C SER A 89 -21.04 5.47 29.07
N ALA A 90 -21.38 5.22 30.34
CA ALA A 90 -21.86 6.21 31.28
C ALA A 90 -20.74 6.81 32.16
N GLU A 91 -19.53 6.94 31.60
CA GLU A 91 -18.27 7.35 32.26
C GLU A 91 -18.35 8.60 33.16
N GLU A 92 -19.47 9.32 33.19
CA GLU A 92 -19.72 10.50 34.03
C GLU A 92 -20.40 10.20 35.40
N THR A 93 -20.90 8.99 35.69
CA THR A 93 -21.70 8.75 36.92
C THR A 93 -21.16 7.70 37.91
N GLY A 94 -20.20 6.87 37.51
CA GLY A 94 -19.60 5.82 38.36
C GLY A 94 -18.13 6.10 38.68
N THR A 95 -17.65 5.67 39.86
CA THR A 95 -16.20 5.69 40.14
C THR A 95 -15.51 4.61 39.30
N ALA A 96 -14.34 4.92 38.72
CA ALA A 96 -13.54 3.96 37.95
C ALA A 96 -13.27 2.65 38.73
N GLU A 97 -13.18 2.74 40.05
CA GLU A 97 -13.05 1.60 40.95
C GLU A 97 -14.27 0.65 40.91
N ALA A 98 -15.49 1.18 40.86
CA ALA A 98 -16.70 0.35 40.80
C ALA A 98 -16.80 -0.41 39.47
N VAL A 99 -16.42 0.24 38.37
CA VAL A 99 -16.36 -0.38 37.04
C VAL A 99 -15.28 -1.47 37.00
N ALA A 100 -14.12 -1.24 37.62
CA ALA A 100 -13.06 -2.23 37.75
C ALA A 100 -13.45 -3.45 38.60
N LYS A 101 -14.17 -3.25 39.73
CA LYS A 101 -14.72 -4.35 40.53
C LYS A 101 -15.73 -5.18 39.75
N THR A 102 -16.56 -4.53 38.94
CA THR A 102 -17.51 -5.21 38.05
C THR A 102 -16.79 -6.03 36.99
N ALA A 103 -15.76 -5.47 36.35
CA ALA A 103 -14.92 -6.19 35.39
C ALA A 103 -14.26 -7.43 36.01
N ASP A 104 -13.66 -7.31 37.19
CA ASP A 104 -13.00 -8.42 37.88
C ASP A 104 -13.99 -9.54 38.28
N ARG A 105 -15.17 -9.16 38.76
CA ARG A 105 -16.27 -10.10 39.05
C ARG A 105 -16.65 -10.88 37.81
N LEU A 106 -16.89 -10.19 36.69
CA LEU A 106 -17.29 -10.83 35.43
C LEU A 106 -16.22 -11.79 34.89
N LEU A 107 -14.94 -11.41 34.96
CA LEU A 107 -13.83 -12.28 34.55
C LEU A 107 -13.72 -13.53 35.45
N THR A 108 -13.97 -13.39 36.75
CA THR A 108 -13.85 -14.49 37.72
C THR A 108 -15.05 -15.44 37.66
N GLU A 109 -16.27 -14.92 37.55
CA GLU A 109 -17.52 -15.70 37.55
C GLU A 109 -17.73 -16.44 36.22
N HIS A 110 -17.50 -15.78 35.07
CA HIS A 110 -17.78 -16.37 33.76
C HIS A 110 -16.61 -17.16 33.18
N PHE A 111 -15.38 -16.90 33.63
CA PHE A 111 -14.18 -17.47 33.03
C PHE A 111 -13.18 -18.02 34.04
N PRO A 112 -13.56 -19.05 34.83
CA PRO A 112 -12.63 -19.76 35.70
C PRO A 112 -11.60 -20.50 34.83
N GLY A 113 -10.43 -19.90 34.65
CA GLY A 113 -9.39 -20.38 33.73
C GLY A 113 -9.39 -19.62 32.40
N LEU A 114 -8.98 -18.36 32.45
CA LEU A 114 -9.00 -17.44 31.32
C LEU A 114 -8.17 -17.93 30.11
N GLU A 115 -7.10 -18.69 30.33
CA GLU A 115 -6.29 -19.28 29.25
C GLU A 115 -7.04 -20.36 28.46
N ALA A 116 -7.76 -21.26 29.14
CA ALA A 116 -8.58 -22.29 28.49
C ALA A 116 -9.73 -21.64 27.70
N THR A 117 -10.27 -20.55 28.24
CA THR A 117 -11.27 -19.72 27.56
C THR A 117 -10.69 -19.04 26.33
N ALA A 118 -9.48 -18.49 26.40
CA ALA A 118 -8.83 -17.89 25.25
C ALA A 118 -8.64 -18.88 24.10
N LEU A 119 -8.27 -20.13 24.41
CA LEU A 119 -8.20 -21.18 23.41
C LEU A 119 -9.57 -21.47 22.78
N ARG A 120 -10.65 -21.49 23.57
CA ARG A 120 -12.03 -21.65 23.06
C ARG A 120 -12.43 -20.52 22.11
N PHE A 121 -12.16 -19.27 22.47
CA PHE A 121 -12.43 -18.10 21.61
C PHE A 121 -11.66 -18.19 20.28
N VAL A 122 -10.37 -18.50 20.33
CA VAL A 122 -9.53 -18.64 19.13
C VAL A 122 -10.04 -19.77 18.22
N LEU A 123 -10.44 -20.91 18.79
CA LEU A 123 -11.03 -22.02 18.03
C LEU A 123 -12.37 -21.63 17.41
N ALA A 124 -13.25 -20.94 18.15
CA ALA A 124 -14.55 -20.48 17.64
C ALA A 124 -14.42 -19.44 16.51
N LEU A 125 -13.39 -18.58 16.55
CA LEU A 125 -13.10 -17.62 15.48
C LEU A 125 -12.47 -18.30 14.24
N SER A 126 -11.78 -19.43 14.42
CA SER A 126 -11.07 -20.15 13.35
C SER A 126 -11.97 -21.16 12.64
N GLU A 127 -12.90 -21.78 13.36
CA GLU A 127 -13.91 -22.69 12.82
C GLU A 127 -15.30 -22.10 13.08
N PRO A 128 -16.05 -21.64 12.06
CA PRO A 128 -17.38 -21.04 12.24
C PRO A 128 -18.43 -22.13 12.54
N ARG A 129 -18.27 -22.83 13.66
CA ARG A 129 -19.30 -23.62 14.33
C ARG A 129 -19.85 -22.75 15.44
N ALA A 130 -21.18 -22.81 15.65
CA ALA A 130 -21.83 -22.02 16.69
C ALA A 130 -21.12 -22.23 18.05
N PRO A 131 -20.80 -21.14 18.78
CA PRO A 131 -20.30 -21.25 20.14
C PRO A 131 -21.34 -22.02 20.96
N ARG A 132 -20.89 -23.08 21.66
CA ARG A 132 -21.81 -24.00 22.37
C ARG A 132 -22.40 -23.44 23.66
N ASN A 133 -21.82 -22.35 24.17
CA ASN A 133 -22.25 -21.71 25.40
C ASN A 133 -22.72 -20.31 25.05
N GLY A 134 -24.04 -20.07 25.20
CA GLY A 134 -24.62 -18.75 24.99
C GLY A 134 -23.95 -17.68 25.84
N GLU A 135 -23.40 -18.01 27.01
CA GLU A 135 -22.86 -17.07 28.00
C GLU A 135 -21.51 -16.43 27.67
N ASP A 136 -20.82 -16.92 26.63
CA ASP A 136 -19.49 -16.42 26.27
C ASP A 136 -19.61 -15.10 25.47
N CYS A 137 -19.11 -13.99 26.03
CA CYS A 137 -19.12 -12.67 25.39
C CYS A 137 -17.69 -12.16 25.14
N LEU A 138 -17.20 -12.27 23.90
CA LEU A 138 -15.80 -11.94 23.59
C LEU A 138 -15.46 -10.46 23.85
N TYR A 139 -16.33 -9.51 23.43
CA TYR A 139 -16.08 -8.08 23.67
C TYR A 139 -16.10 -7.74 25.15
N GLY A 140 -17.02 -8.33 25.89
CA GLY A 140 -17.14 -8.12 27.33
C GLY A 140 -15.89 -8.56 28.05
N VAL A 141 -15.34 -9.73 27.70
CA VAL A 141 -14.07 -10.21 28.27
C VAL A 141 -12.93 -9.26 27.96
N VAL A 142 -12.78 -8.86 26.69
CA VAL A 142 -11.70 -7.95 26.26
C VAL A 142 -11.83 -6.59 26.95
N ALA A 143 -13.04 -6.05 27.05
CA ALA A 143 -13.32 -4.80 27.76
C ALA A 143 -13.07 -4.91 29.27
N ALA A 144 -13.45 -6.02 29.90
CA ALA A 144 -13.21 -6.26 31.31
C ALA A 144 -11.71 -6.39 31.61
N LEU A 145 -10.95 -7.10 30.78
CA LEU A 145 -9.48 -7.18 30.90
C LEU A 145 -8.82 -5.81 30.74
N HIS A 146 -9.28 -5.01 29.77
CA HIS A 146 -8.77 -3.65 29.59
C HIS A 146 -8.98 -2.79 30.84
N VAL A 147 -10.21 -2.76 31.36
CA VAL A 147 -10.59 -1.98 32.55
C VAL A 147 -9.85 -2.45 33.79
N ARG A 148 -9.77 -3.77 34.03
CA ARG A 148 -9.02 -4.32 35.16
C ARG A 148 -7.54 -4.01 35.04
N GLY A 149 -6.98 -4.12 33.84
CA GLY A 149 -5.60 -3.72 33.55
C GLY A 149 -5.33 -2.24 33.88
N ARG A 150 -6.24 -1.32 33.55
CA ARG A 150 -6.11 0.10 33.94
C ARG A 150 -6.11 0.29 35.46
N ALA A 151 -6.98 -0.41 36.18
CA ALA A 151 -7.03 -0.36 37.64
C ALA A 151 -5.76 -0.95 38.29
N LEU A 152 -5.24 -2.06 37.75
CA LEU A 152 -3.97 -2.67 38.17
C LEU A 152 -2.78 -1.74 37.88
N HIS A 153 -2.77 -1.07 36.73
CA HIS A 153 -1.73 -0.10 36.39
C HIS A 153 -1.75 1.09 37.37
N ALA A 154 -2.94 1.63 37.66
CA ALA A 154 -3.11 2.72 38.61
C ALA A 154 -2.71 2.36 40.06
N SER A 155 -2.84 1.09 40.46
CA SER A 155 -2.39 0.59 41.77
C SER A 155 -0.91 0.23 41.84
N GLY A 156 -0.16 0.37 40.74
CA GLY A 156 1.26 0.04 40.65
C GLY A 156 1.56 -1.43 40.31
N ALA A 157 0.54 -2.26 40.07
CA ALA A 157 0.68 -3.65 39.66
C ALA A 157 0.92 -3.80 38.15
N LEU A 158 1.99 -3.18 37.65
CA LEU A 158 2.29 -3.05 36.21
C LEU A 158 2.35 -4.39 35.46
N GLU A 159 3.01 -5.40 36.02
CA GLU A 159 3.13 -6.72 35.37
C GLU A 159 1.78 -7.42 35.21
N ALA A 160 0.89 -7.28 36.19
CA ALA A 160 -0.46 -7.84 36.13
C ALA A 160 -1.32 -7.08 35.10
N ALA A 161 -1.19 -5.76 35.02
CA ALA A 161 -1.85 -4.95 33.99
C ALA A 161 -1.40 -5.35 32.57
N LEU A 162 -0.09 -5.51 32.37
CA LEU A 162 0.46 -5.97 31.10
C LEU A 162 -0.01 -7.38 30.73
N ALA A 163 -0.15 -8.28 31.71
CA ALA A 163 -0.67 -9.63 31.49
C ALA A 163 -2.15 -9.60 31.04
N ASP A 164 -2.98 -8.77 31.66
CA ASP A 164 -4.38 -8.60 31.28
C ASP A 164 -4.53 -8.05 29.85
N TRP A 165 -3.76 -7.02 29.50
CA TRP A 165 -3.83 -6.45 28.16
C TRP A 165 -3.21 -7.36 27.10
N ASP A 166 -2.14 -8.09 27.41
CA ASP A 166 -1.59 -9.09 26.49
C ASP A 166 -2.58 -10.23 26.25
N LEU A 167 -3.30 -10.66 27.29
CA LEU A 167 -4.36 -11.65 27.18
C LEU A 167 -5.55 -11.14 26.37
N ALA A 168 -5.96 -9.88 26.57
CA ALA A 168 -6.96 -9.22 25.75
C ALA A 168 -6.55 -9.23 24.26
N LEU A 169 -5.29 -8.90 23.94
CA LEU A 169 -4.77 -9.00 22.56
C LEU A 169 -4.76 -10.44 22.04
N ARG A 170 -4.39 -11.43 22.87
CA ARG A 170 -4.41 -12.85 22.48
C ARG A 170 -5.83 -13.35 22.20
N LEU A 171 -6.83 -12.87 22.95
CA LEU A 171 -8.26 -13.20 22.76
C LEU A 171 -8.81 -12.66 21.45
N LEU A 172 -8.37 -11.47 21.07
CA LEU A 172 -8.61 -10.92 19.74
C LEU A 172 -7.81 -11.71 18.66
N GLY A 173 -6.95 -12.64 19.06
CA GLY A 173 -5.99 -13.29 18.17
C GLY A 173 -4.83 -12.34 17.84
N LYS A 174 -3.64 -12.90 17.65
CA LYS A 174 -2.43 -12.12 17.28
C LYS A 174 -2.63 -11.23 16.05
N GLU A 175 -3.59 -11.60 15.20
CA GLU A 175 -3.77 -10.98 13.89
C GLU A 175 -5.24 -10.58 13.61
N LEU A 176 -6.28 -11.26 14.10
CA LEU A 176 -7.62 -11.19 13.44
C LEU A 176 -8.69 -10.30 14.10
N GLY A 177 -8.54 -9.94 15.37
CA GLY A 177 -9.62 -9.33 16.17
C GLY A 177 -9.35 -7.89 16.62
N LEU A 178 -8.34 -7.20 16.10
CA LEU A 178 -8.31 -5.75 16.30
C LEU A 178 -9.54 -5.13 15.62
N ASP A 179 -9.75 -5.41 14.32
CA ASP A 179 -10.92 -4.99 13.53
C ASP A 179 -12.28 -5.30 14.17
N PHE A 180 -12.28 -6.34 15.02
CA PHE A 180 -13.44 -6.75 15.76
C PHE A 180 -13.87 -5.66 16.75
N LEU A 181 -12.96 -5.12 17.58
CA LEU A 181 -13.28 -4.07 18.57
C LEU A 181 -13.94 -2.81 17.97
N GLU A 182 -13.66 -2.50 16.70
CA GLU A 182 -14.29 -1.37 16.03
C GLU A 182 -15.68 -1.70 15.49
N SER A 183 -15.94 -2.97 15.19
CA SER A 183 -17.21 -3.45 14.64
C SER A 183 -18.33 -3.64 15.66
N THR A 184 -18.23 -3.05 16.86
CA THR A 184 -19.37 -2.99 17.80
C THR A 184 -19.63 -1.62 18.40
N HIS A 185 -20.80 -1.55 19.02
CA HIS A 185 -21.25 -0.48 19.88
C HIS A 185 -20.55 -0.47 21.26
N TRP A 186 -19.57 -1.36 21.53
CA TRP A 186 -18.78 -1.29 22.76
C TRP A 186 -17.89 -0.02 22.71
N PRO A 187 -17.71 0.68 23.85
CA PRO A 187 -16.94 1.93 23.87
C PRO A 187 -15.42 1.70 23.74
N LEU A 188 -14.93 0.50 24.06
CA LEU A 188 -13.51 0.17 23.95
C LEU A 188 -13.11 0.01 22.48
N ARG A 189 -12.05 0.72 22.07
CA ARG A 189 -11.39 0.54 20.77
C ARG A 189 -10.05 -0.14 20.91
N SER A 190 -9.59 -0.84 19.88
CA SER A 190 -8.31 -1.54 19.94
C SER A 190 -7.13 -0.56 20.10
N GLY A 191 -7.28 0.68 19.64
CA GLY A 191 -6.25 1.72 19.75
C GLY A 191 -5.96 2.12 21.20
N GLU A 192 -7.00 2.13 22.04
CA GLU A 192 -6.88 2.45 23.47
C GLU A 192 -6.11 1.35 24.20
N LEU A 193 -6.44 0.09 23.94
CA LEU A 193 -5.71 -1.06 24.47
C LEU A 193 -4.22 -1.05 24.05
N LEU A 194 -3.93 -0.74 22.78
CA LEU A 194 -2.56 -0.65 22.28
C LEU A 194 -1.81 0.56 22.86
N GLU A 195 -2.50 1.67 23.11
CA GLU A 195 -1.93 2.85 23.75
C GLU A 195 -1.52 2.57 25.19
N GLU A 196 -2.39 1.92 25.98
CA GLU A 196 -2.11 1.55 27.37
C GLU A 196 -0.87 0.64 27.46
N ILE A 197 -0.80 -0.42 26.63
CA ILE A 197 0.36 -1.31 26.55
C ILE A 197 1.63 -0.52 26.18
N ARG A 198 1.52 0.42 25.23
CA ARG A 198 2.66 1.23 24.80
C ARG A 198 3.15 2.13 25.93
N LEU A 199 2.26 2.91 26.55
CA LEU A 199 2.61 3.86 27.61
C LEU A 199 3.27 3.13 28.79
N SER A 200 2.72 2.00 29.20
CA SER A 200 3.26 1.15 30.27
C SER A 200 4.64 0.58 29.93
N LYS A 201 4.88 0.11 28.70
CA LYS A 201 6.21 -0.36 28.26
C LYS A 201 7.22 0.78 28.11
N GLN A 202 6.78 1.98 27.73
CA GLN A 202 7.64 3.16 27.56
C GLN A 202 8.07 3.80 28.88
N GLY A 203 7.21 3.79 29.90
CA GLY A 203 7.53 4.23 31.26
C GLY A 203 8.74 3.52 31.86
N ALA A 204 9.07 2.31 31.38
CA ALA A 204 10.24 1.54 31.77
C ALA A 204 11.52 1.82 30.95
N ARG A 205 11.44 2.43 29.75
CA ARG A 205 12.59 2.50 28.80
C ARG A 205 12.86 3.85 28.10
N GLY A 206 12.18 4.94 28.44
CA GLY A 206 12.76 6.29 28.26
C GLY A 206 12.20 7.16 27.12
N ARG A 207 12.36 8.48 27.35
CA ARG A 207 11.73 9.63 26.66
C ARG A 207 12.20 9.88 25.21
N LEU A 208 13.13 9.09 24.67
CA LEU A 208 13.78 9.37 23.38
C LEU A 208 12.92 9.09 22.14
N ARG A 209 11.85 8.28 22.23
CA ARG A 209 10.96 7.97 21.09
C ARG A 209 9.81 8.96 20.85
N GLN A 210 9.67 10.01 21.67
CA GLN A 210 8.52 10.94 21.62
C GLN A 210 8.61 12.05 20.54
N ARG A 211 9.76 12.23 19.87
CA ARG A 211 9.99 13.43 19.04
C ARG A 211 9.08 13.51 17.80
N TRP A 212 8.70 12.36 17.22
CA TRP A 212 7.77 12.29 16.09
C TRP A 212 6.30 12.39 16.50
N GLN A 213 6.00 12.01 17.74
CA GLN A 213 4.64 11.93 18.28
C GLN A 213 4.15 13.27 18.86
N ALA A 214 5.08 14.13 19.30
CA ALA A 214 4.78 15.49 19.77
C ALA A 214 4.66 16.51 18.64
N ARG A 215 5.01 16.16 17.40
CA ARG A 215 4.70 17.02 16.26
C ARG A 215 3.19 16.95 16.04
N PRO A 216 2.44 18.07 16.20
CA PRO A 216 1.04 18.06 15.80
C PRO A 216 1.00 17.58 14.36
N LEU A 217 0.09 16.63 14.07
CA LEU A 217 -0.33 16.32 12.71
C LEU A 217 -0.36 17.63 11.96
N ARG A 218 0.31 17.72 10.81
CA ARG A 218 0.36 18.97 10.05
C ARG A 218 -1.08 19.41 9.82
N ARG A 219 -1.56 20.34 10.64
CA ARG A 219 -2.87 20.97 10.47
C ARG A 219 -2.73 21.72 9.17
N ARG A 220 -3.29 21.14 8.11
CA ARG A 220 -3.31 21.82 6.84
C ARG A 220 -4.07 23.11 7.00
N VAL A 221 -3.60 24.12 6.26
CA VAL A 221 -4.35 25.34 6.09
C VAL A 221 -5.67 24.95 5.41
N PRO A 222 -6.83 25.21 6.02
CA PRO A 222 -8.11 24.97 5.39
C PRO A 222 -8.14 25.61 4.00
N GLY A 223 -8.54 24.86 2.98
CA GLY A 223 -8.61 25.33 1.58
C GLY A 223 -7.45 24.90 0.66
N GLN A 224 -6.39 24.27 1.17
CA GLN A 224 -5.50 23.48 0.33
C GLN A 224 -6.17 22.12 0.07
N GLY A 225 -6.80 21.96 -1.10
CA GLY A 225 -7.37 20.68 -1.54
C GLY A 225 -6.33 19.53 -1.56
N PRO A 226 -6.73 18.30 -1.90
CA PRO A 226 -5.77 17.21 -2.06
C PRO A 226 -4.70 17.58 -3.09
N TRP A 227 -3.46 17.18 -2.83
CA TRP A 227 -2.31 17.44 -3.70
C TRP A 227 -2.56 16.75 -5.05
N ALA A 228 -2.76 17.52 -6.12
CA ALA A 228 -2.57 16.98 -7.47
C ALA A 228 -1.06 16.88 -7.79
N LEU A 229 -0.31 17.86 -7.28
CA LEU A 229 1.14 17.95 -7.18
C LEU A 229 1.46 18.35 -5.75
N ASP A 230 2.53 17.86 -5.13
CA ASP A 230 2.80 18.14 -3.71
C ASP A 230 3.36 19.57 -3.44
N PRO A 231 2.63 20.57 -2.85
CA PRO A 231 3.14 21.88 -2.42
C PRO A 231 4.41 21.99 -1.58
N LEU A 232 4.98 20.93 -0.98
CA LEU A 232 6.34 21.02 -0.43
C LEU A 232 7.39 21.10 -1.54
N GLN A 233 7.00 20.75 -2.76
CA GLN A 233 7.87 20.67 -3.92
C GLN A 233 7.16 20.88 -5.26
N SER A 234 5.94 21.42 -5.31
CA SER A 234 5.45 21.99 -6.55
C SER A 234 6.44 23.10 -6.85
N LEU A 235 7.41 22.80 -7.73
CA LEU A 235 8.24 23.78 -8.41
C LEU A 235 7.31 24.96 -8.61
N ASP A 236 7.64 26.08 -7.93
CA ASP A 236 6.81 27.28 -7.93
C ASP A 236 6.23 27.44 -9.34
N ARG A 237 4.93 27.71 -9.52
CA ARG A 237 4.42 27.94 -10.88
C ARG A 237 5.25 29.01 -11.59
N SER A 238 5.88 29.92 -10.82
CA SER A 238 6.89 30.85 -11.32
C SER A 238 8.21 30.20 -11.76
N LEU A 239 8.66 29.09 -11.17
CA LEU A 239 9.77 28.26 -11.64
C LEU A 239 9.46 27.56 -12.97
N TRP A 240 8.24 27.06 -13.18
CA TRP A 240 7.82 26.54 -14.49
C TRP A 240 7.65 27.66 -15.52
N ALA A 241 7.18 28.85 -15.10
CA ALA A 241 7.16 30.04 -15.96
C ALA A 241 8.57 30.61 -16.24
N ARG A 242 9.57 30.29 -15.40
CA ARG A 242 10.99 30.63 -15.57
C ARG A 242 11.80 29.53 -16.25
N LEU A 243 11.25 28.34 -16.41
CA LEU A 243 11.69 27.34 -17.37
C LEU A 243 11.29 27.89 -18.75
N PRO A 244 12.25 28.45 -19.46
CA PRO A 244 12.29 29.89 -19.62
C PRO A 244 11.40 30.41 -20.74
N ALA A 245 11.09 31.69 -20.63
CA ALA A 245 10.98 32.61 -21.74
C ALA A 245 12.14 32.51 -22.77
N GLU A 246 13.17 31.66 -22.58
CA GLU A 246 14.20 31.25 -23.55
C GLU A 246 13.77 30.02 -24.38
N ALA A 247 12.88 29.16 -23.87
CA ALA A 247 12.05 28.31 -24.71
C ALA A 247 11.02 29.17 -25.48
N GLU A 248 10.72 30.41 -25.02
CA GLU A 248 10.03 31.44 -25.82
C GLU A 248 10.98 32.33 -26.67
N VAL A 249 12.30 32.38 -26.41
CA VAL A 249 13.30 32.85 -27.41
C VAL A 249 13.48 31.79 -28.52
N ILE A 250 13.10 30.54 -28.22
CA ILE A 250 12.72 29.51 -29.19
C ILE A 250 11.20 29.31 -29.20
N SER A 251 10.39 30.34 -28.88
CA SER A 251 9.04 30.38 -29.44
C SER A 251 9.32 30.47 -30.93
N PHE A 252 8.79 29.58 -31.75
CA PHE A 252 7.40 29.68 -32.15
C PHE A 252 7.01 31.15 -32.34
N GLY A 253 7.91 31.94 -32.95
CA GLY A 253 7.64 33.30 -33.33
C GLY A 253 6.29 33.30 -34.02
N SER A 254 5.42 34.19 -33.55
CA SER A 254 4.03 34.39 -33.92
C SER A 254 3.80 34.75 -35.39
N ALA A 255 4.68 34.32 -36.29
CA ALA A 255 4.32 34.02 -37.66
C ALA A 255 3.47 32.74 -37.65
N PRO A 256 2.13 32.83 -37.84
CA PRO A 256 1.28 31.65 -37.93
C PRO A 256 1.72 30.82 -39.16
N GLY A 257 2.58 29.81 -38.95
CA GLY A 257 2.94 28.85 -40.00
C GLY A 257 4.28 28.10 -39.91
N SER A 258 5.29 28.51 -39.13
CA SER A 258 6.67 27.98 -39.32
C SER A 258 7.17 26.93 -38.31
N SER A 259 6.61 26.89 -37.11
CA SER A 259 7.15 26.08 -36.00
C SER A 259 6.47 24.72 -35.86
N ALA A 260 5.16 24.64 -36.10
CA ALA A 260 4.47 23.36 -36.36
C ALA A 260 5.11 22.62 -37.55
N GLN A 261 5.63 23.35 -38.55
CA GLN A 261 6.30 22.78 -39.73
C GLN A 261 7.71 22.20 -39.46
N ARG A 262 8.42 22.64 -38.42
CA ARG A 262 9.72 22.03 -38.03
C ARG A 262 9.52 20.78 -37.19
N LEU A 263 8.51 20.78 -36.31
CA LEU A 263 8.14 19.59 -35.55
C LEU A 263 7.44 18.54 -36.41
N SER A 264 6.69 18.93 -37.45
CA SER A 264 6.07 17.99 -38.40
C SER A 264 7.08 17.22 -39.26
N LYS A 265 8.37 17.61 -39.25
CA LYS A 265 9.47 16.85 -39.86
C LYS A 265 10.24 15.98 -38.87
N ALA A 266 10.03 16.17 -37.57
CA ALA A 266 10.65 15.32 -36.56
C ALA A 266 9.96 13.95 -36.58
N GLY A 267 10.75 12.88 -36.62
CA GLY A 267 10.25 11.52 -36.64
C GLY A 267 9.33 11.18 -35.46
N LYS A 268 8.73 9.98 -35.52
CA LYS A 268 7.98 9.43 -34.39
C LYS A 268 8.88 9.34 -33.16
N LEU A 269 8.35 9.73 -32.01
CA LEU A 269 8.99 9.61 -30.71
C LEU A 269 8.85 8.17 -30.21
N SER A 270 9.95 7.45 -30.14
CA SER A 270 9.96 6.07 -29.64
C SER A 270 10.01 6.07 -28.11
N VAL A 271 8.93 5.61 -27.48
CA VAL A 271 8.79 5.56 -26.02
C VAL A 271 8.75 4.11 -25.56
N LEU A 272 9.76 3.72 -24.80
CA LEU A 272 9.86 2.41 -24.19
C LEU A 272 9.16 2.44 -22.83
N VAL A 273 8.13 1.61 -22.64
CA VAL A 273 7.43 1.46 -21.36
C VAL A 273 7.78 0.11 -20.77
N TYR A 274 8.50 0.12 -19.66
CA TYR A 274 9.05 -1.07 -19.03
C TYR A 274 8.43 -1.33 -17.65
N GLY A 275 7.70 -2.44 -17.55
CA GLY A 275 7.06 -2.89 -16.32
C GLY A 275 5.68 -3.49 -16.56
N TYR A 276 5.04 -3.95 -15.50
CA TYR A 276 3.81 -4.75 -15.56
C TYR A 276 2.62 -4.09 -14.85
N HIS A 277 2.75 -2.84 -14.42
CA HIS A 277 1.77 -2.20 -13.54
C HIS A 277 1.00 -1.06 -14.23
N PRO A 278 -0.35 -0.97 -14.07
CA PRO A 278 -1.21 0.09 -14.63
C PRO A 278 -0.71 1.52 -14.43
N VAL A 279 -0.07 1.76 -13.30
CA VAL A 279 0.45 3.08 -12.93
C VAL A 279 1.46 3.66 -13.92
N LEU A 280 2.24 2.82 -14.62
CA LEU A 280 3.20 3.28 -15.63
C LEU A 280 2.53 3.94 -16.81
N ILE A 281 1.23 3.76 -16.95
CA ILE A 281 0.47 4.26 -18.08
C ILE A 281 0.03 5.69 -17.80
N GLU A 282 0.12 6.17 -16.56
CA GLU A 282 -0.29 7.51 -16.21
C GLU A 282 0.49 8.60 -16.98
N PRO A 283 1.83 8.62 -16.98
CA PRO A 283 2.58 9.63 -17.74
C PRO A 283 2.27 9.57 -19.24
N ILE A 284 2.11 8.35 -19.78
CA ILE A 284 1.77 8.13 -21.19
C ILE A 284 0.37 8.63 -21.51
N SER A 285 -0.62 8.29 -20.69
CA SER A 285 -2.01 8.71 -20.89
C SER A 285 -2.14 10.23 -20.82
N ALA A 286 -1.36 10.88 -19.94
CA ALA A 286 -1.30 12.33 -19.84
C ALA A 286 -0.69 12.95 -21.09
N LEU A 287 0.43 12.41 -21.60
CA LEU A 287 1.05 12.91 -22.83
C LEU A 287 0.14 12.74 -24.05
N LEU A 288 -0.60 11.63 -24.13
CA LEU A 288 -1.53 11.37 -25.24
C LEU A 288 -2.77 12.27 -25.23
N GLN A 289 -3.01 13.08 -24.17
CA GLN A 289 -4.05 14.12 -24.21
C GLN A 289 -3.67 15.31 -25.10
N PHE A 290 -2.40 15.41 -25.51
CA PHE A 290 -1.92 16.48 -26.36
C PHE A 290 -1.77 15.97 -27.80
N GLU A 291 -2.43 16.63 -28.76
CA GLU A 291 -2.43 16.24 -30.18
C GLU A 291 -1.01 16.08 -30.74
N ASP A 292 -0.12 17.02 -30.40
CA ASP A 292 1.30 17.00 -30.81
C ASP A 292 2.03 15.72 -30.38
N TYR A 293 1.65 15.11 -29.26
CA TYR A 293 2.25 13.87 -28.76
C TYR A 293 1.48 12.64 -29.27
N ALA A 294 0.15 12.70 -29.34
CA ALA A 294 -0.69 11.58 -29.74
C ALA A 294 -0.36 11.02 -31.14
N GLU A 295 -0.02 11.90 -32.09
CA GLU A 295 0.34 11.47 -33.46
C GLU A 295 1.81 11.01 -33.59
N ARG A 296 2.65 11.39 -32.63
CA ARG A 296 4.10 11.22 -32.71
C ARG A 296 4.63 10.08 -31.84
N ILE A 297 3.96 9.75 -30.74
CA ILE A 297 4.41 8.70 -29.83
C ILE A 297 4.23 7.31 -30.47
N GLN A 298 5.32 6.56 -30.53
CA GLN A 298 5.33 5.12 -30.78
C GLN A 298 5.67 4.41 -29.47
N LEU A 299 4.71 3.67 -28.93
CA LEU A 299 4.89 2.93 -27.68
C LEU A 299 5.49 1.55 -27.95
N ASN A 300 6.54 1.20 -27.21
CA ASN A 300 7.12 -0.14 -27.17
C ASN A 300 6.96 -0.69 -25.75
N TRP A 301 6.11 -1.71 -25.61
CA TRP A 301 5.74 -2.27 -24.30
C TRP A 301 6.57 -3.50 -23.94
N TYR A 302 7.13 -3.51 -22.73
CA TYR A 302 7.92 -4.62 -22.19
C TYR A 302 7.42 -5.04 -20.82
N GLY A 303 7.13 -6.33 -20.68
CA GLY A 303 6.70 -6.92 -19.40
C GLY A 303 5.21 -6.79 -19.11
N ILE A 304 4.40 -6.26 -20.03
CA ILE A 304 2.94 -6.25 -19.95
C ILE A 304 2.39 -7.57 -20.47
N SER A 305 1.53 -8.23 -19.69
CA SER A 305 0.83 -9.42 -20.15
C SER A 305 -0.41 -9.07 -20.98
N GLU A 306 -0.88 -9.99 -21.83
CA GLU A 306 -2.15 -9.86 -22.57
C GLU A 306 -3.32 -9.50 -21.64
N ARG A 307 -3.28 -10.04 -20.43
CA ARG A 307 -4.24 -9.75 -19.37
C ARG A 307 -4.17 -8.29 -18.92
N ASP A 308 -2.98 -7.76 -18.68
CA ASP A 308 -2.80 -6.38 -18.22
C ASP A 308 -3.30 -5.41 -19.31
N CYS A 309 -3.05 -5.73 -20.58
CA CYS A 309 -3.54 -4.95 -21.71
C CYS A 309 -5.05 -4.79 -21.80
N SER A 310 -5.83 -5.78 -21.35
CA SER A 310 -7.29 -5.66 -21.33
C SER A 310 -7.79 -4.49 -20.47
N PHE A 311 -7.01 -4.03 -19.48
CA PHE A 311 -7.32 -2.85 -18.66
C PHE A 311 -7.00 -1.54 -19.37
N PHE A 312 -6.18 -1.59 -20.41
CA PHE A 312 -5.64 -0.42 -21.09
C PHE A 312 -6.15 -0.33 -22.52
N ALA A 313 -7.31 -0.92 -22.84
CA ALA A 313 -7.82 -1.09 -24.19
C ALA A 313 -7.76 0.12 -25.15
N PRO A 314 -7.77 1.41 -24.74
CA PRO A 314 -7.48 2.49 -25.69
C PRO A 314 -5.99 2.68 -26.02
N LEU A 315 -5.07 2.24 -25.15
CA LEU A 315 -3.61 2.41 -25.24
C LEU A 315 -2.87 1.11 -25.56
N CYS A 316 -3.49 -0.02 -25.24
CA CYS A 316 -3.01 -1.35 -25.52
C CYS A 316 -4.13 -2.14 -26.22
N ASP A 317 -4.06 -2.22 -27.54
CA ASP A 317 -4.86 -3.20 -28.28
C ASP A 317 -4.27 -4.59 -28.00
N ALA A 318 -5.09 -5.52 -27.48
CA ALA A 318 -4.64 -6.86 -27.11
C ALA A 318 -4.08 -7.64 -28.32
N GLU A 319 -4.61 -7.43 -29.53
CA GLU A 319 -4.11 -8.09 -30.74
C GLU A 319 -2.78 -7.48 -31.17
N ARG A 320 -2.72 -6.15 -31.22
CA ARG A 320 -1.50 -5.40 -31.47
C ARG A 320 -0.40 -5.74 -30.46
N THR A 321 -0.70 -5.78 -29.18
CA THR A 321 0.27 -6.06 -28.13
C THR A 321 0.58 -7.54 -27.99
N ARG A 322 -0.28 -8.45 -28.40
CA ARG A 322 0.14 -9.85 -28.58
C ARG A 322 1.19 -9.99 -29.67
N MET A 323 1.14 -9.12 -30.70
CA MET A 323 2.16 -9.05 -31.75
C MET A 323 3.38 -8.20 -31.37
N GLU A 324 3.18 -7.13 -30.58
CA GLU A 324 4.17 -6.09 -30.30
C GLU A 324 4.77 -6.16 -28.88
N ALA A 325 4.18 -6.90 -27.93
CA ALA A 325 4.74 -7.05 -26.58
C ALA A 325 6.06 -7.78 -26.67
N ARG A 326 7.12 -7.03 -26.42
CA ARG A 326 8.48 -7.54 -26.47
C ARG A 326 8.82 -8.20 -25.15
N ARG A 327 9.67 -9.22 -25.23
CA ARG A 327 10.10 -9.95 -24.04
C ARG A 327 11.00 -9.04 -23.22
N PRO A 328 10.68 -8.77 -21.94
CA PRO A 328 11.61 -8.06 -21.07
C PRO A 328 12.83 -8.93 -20.77
N VAL A 329 13.81 -8.36 -20.05
CA VAL A 329 14.88 -9.13 -19.40
C VAL A 329 14.24 -10.26 -18.58
N PRO A 330 14.79 -11.50 -18.62
CA PRO A 330 14.21 -12.64 -17.92
C PRO A 330 13.90 -12.34 -16.45
N ALA A 331 12.72 -12.74 -15.98
CA ALA A 331 12.26 -12.45 -14.62
C ALA A 331 13.26 -12.91 -13.54
N GLY A 332 13.94 -14.04 -13.72
CA GLY A 332 14.96 -14.51 -12.78
C GLY A 332 16.15 -13.54 -12.59
N LEU A 333 16.49 -12.77 -13.62
CA LEU A 333 17.52 -11.73 -13.56
C LEU A 333 16.93 -10.39 -13.11
N ARG A 334 15.72 -10.04 -13.57
CA ARG A 334 15.03 -8.83 -13.13
C ARG A 334 14.74 -8.82 -11.63
N TRP A 335 14.49 -9.98 -11.04
CA TRP A 335 14.24 -10.14 -9.59
C TRP A 335 15.43 -10.71 -8.83
N LYS A 336 16.62 -10.77 -9.46
CA LYS A 336 17.81 -11.31 -8.82
C LYS A 336 18.18 -10.48 -7.59
N VAL A 337 18.33 -11.12 -6.45
CA VAL A 337 18.84 -10.47 -5.23
C VAL A 337 20.33 -10.20 -5.40
N TYR A 338 20.77 -8.98 -5.12
CA TYR A 338 22.20 -8.67 -5.12
C TYR A 338 22.84 -9.17 -3.84
N GLU A 339 23.82 -10.06 -3.97
CA GLU A 339 24.66 -10.55 -2.88
C GLU A 339 26.13 -10.17 -3.08
N SER A 340 26.51 -9.79 -4.31
CA SER A 340 27.87 -9.40 -4.71
C SER A 340 27.88 -8.49 -5.95
N ASP A 341 29.04 -7.87 -6.25
CA ASP A 341 29.23 -7.06 -7.46
C ASP A 341 29.01 -7.87 -8.75
N TRP A 342 29.30 -9.17 -8.71
CA TRP A 342 29.07 -10.07 -9.84
C TRP A 342 27.58 -10.19 -10.21
N ASP A 343 26.68 -10.09 -9.23
CA ASP A 343 25.25 -10.11 -9.50
C ASP A 343 24.79 -8.83 -10.21
N GLU A 344 25.38 -7.68 -9.88
CA GLU A 344 25.14 -6.41 -10.56
C GLU A 344 25.64 -6.46 -12.01
N GLU A 345 26.84 -7.00 -12.24
CA GLU A 345 27.43 -7.19 -13.56
C GLU A 345 26.63 -8.17 -14.42
N GLU A 346 26.17 -9.30 -13.86
CA GLU A 346 25.33 -10.25 -14.58
C GLU A 346 24.00 -9.61 -15.02
N VAL A 347 23.37 -8.84 -14.13
CA VAL A 347 22.15 -8.12 -14.47
C VAL A 347 22.44 -7.08 -15.56
N LEU A 348 23.49 -6.27 -15.44
CA LEU A 348 23.89 -5.31 -16.47
C LEU A 348 24.09 -5.98 -17.84
N ALA A 349 24.85 -7.07 -17.88
CA ALA A 349 25.10 -7.83 -19.11
C ALA A 349 23.81 -8.35 -19.75
N ALA A 350 22.81 -8.68 -18.93
CA ALA A 350 21.49 -9.08 -19.42
C ALA A 350 20.72 -7.92 -20.07
N TYR A 351 20.78 -6.71 -19.51
CA TYR A 351 20.19 -5.51 -20.12
C TYR A 351 20.95 -5.08 -21.38
N GLU A 352 22.29 -5.19 -21.39
CA GLU A 352 23.09 -4.91 -22.58
C GLU A 352 22.74 -5.87 -23.72
N LYS A 353 22.67 -7.18 -23.44
CA LYS A 353 22.27 -8.19 -24.42
C LYS A 353 20.84 -7.98 -24.91
N PHE A 354 19.92 -7.66 -24.00
CA PHE A 354 18.55 -7.33 -24.34
C PHE A 354 18.50 -6.12 -25.28
N TRP A 355 19.18 -5.03 -24.94
CA TRP A 355 19.16 -3.81 -25.74
C TRP A 355 19.84 -3.98 -27.09
N GLU A 356 20.93 -4.74 -27.16
CA GLU A 356 21.59 -5.08 -28.41
C GLU A 356 20.66 -5.87 -29.34
N ALA A 357 19.89 -6.82 -28.80
CA ALA A 357 18.90 -7.56 -29.57
C ALA A 357 17.79 -6.63 -30.12
N GLU A 358 17.35 -5.65 -29.33
CA GLU A 358 16.38 -4.64 -29.77
C GLU A 358 16.95 -3.77 -30.91
N ARG A 359 18.20 -3.31 -30.79
CA ARG A 359 18.90 -2.57 -31.86
C ARG A 359 19.04 -3.38 -33.16
N GLN A 360 19.19 -4.70 -33.05
CA GLN A 360 19.32 -5.58 -34.22
C GLN A 360 17.97 -5.92 -34.86
N ALA A 361 16.91 -6.06 -34.06
CA ALA A 361 15.58 -6.43 -34.53
C ALA A 361 14.92 -5.32 -35.36
N GLU A 362 15.18 -4.06 -35.00
CA GLU A 362 14.73 -2.89 -35.75
C GLU A 362 15.96 -2.06 -36.10
N ALA A 363 16.28 -1.96 -37.41
CA ALA A 363 17.40 -1.16 -37.92
C ALA A 363 17.37 0.33 -37.51
N SER A 364 16.32 0.77 -36.80
CA SER A 364 16.11 2.10 -36.24
C SER A 364 15.61 2.09 -34.77
N ALA A 365 15.84 1.03 -33.99
CA ALA A 365 15.46 0.97 -32.57
C ALA A 365 16.30 1.95 -31.73
N ARG A 366 15.94 3.23 -31.83
CA ARG A 366 16.27 4.28 -30.88
C ARG A 366 15.10 4.36 -29.91
N ALA A 367 15.38 4.40 -28.61
CA ALA A 367 14.42 4.91 -27.64
C ALA A 367 14.75 6.39 -27.41
N ASP A 368 13.75 7.24 -27.50
CA ASP A 368 13.90 8.65 -27.15
C ASP A 368 13.54 8.88 -25.69
N LEU A 369 12.62 8.07 -25.17
CA LEU A 369 12.17 8.10 -23.77
C LEU A 369 11.98 6.68 -23.23
N VAL A 370 12.49 6.43 -22.04
CA VAL A 370 12.19 5.24 -21.23
C VAL A 370 11.32 5.66 -20.06
N LEU A 371 10.28 4.88 -19.79
CA LEU A 371 9.45 4.99 -18.60
C LEU A 371 9.51 3.67 -17.84
N ALA A 372 9.96 3.74 -16.59
CA ALA A 372 10.13 2.57 -15.73
C ALA A 372 9.61 2.84 -14.31
N MET A 373 9.03 1.79 -13.71
CA MET A 373 8.45 1.84 -12.36
C MET A 373 9.44 1.46 -11.26
N GLU A 374 10.33 0.53 -11.58
CA GLU A 374 11.32 -0.04 -10.68
C GLU A 374 12.64 0.71 -10.88
N LEU A 375 13.34 0.98 -9.77
CA LEU A 375 14.56 1.78 -9.84
C LEU A 375 15.63 1.03 -10.63
N ARG A 376 15.69 -0.30 -10.43
CA ARG A 376 16.57 -1.21 -11.19
C ARG A 376 16.39 -1.04 -12.69
N ASP A 377 15.16 -1.21 -13.17
CA ASP A 377 14.82 -1.14 -14.58
C ASP A 377 15.18 0.24 -15.16
N ALA A 378 14.80 1.30 -14.45
CA ALA A 378 15.12 2.67 -14.84
C ALA A 378 16.64 2.89 -14.97
N TYR A 379 17.41 2.42 -13.99
CA TYR A 379 18.86 2.58 -13.95
C TYR A 379 19.57 1.81 -15.07
N PHE A 380 19.28 0.53 -15.25
CA PHE A 380 19.96 -0.29 -16.26
C PHE A 380 19.56 0.12 -17.67
N LEU A 381 18.28 0.39 -17.93
CA LEU A 381 17.85 0.88 -19.24
C LEU A 381 18.51 2.21 -19.57
N TRP A 382 18.49 3.18 -18.65
CA TRP A 382 19.18 4.46 -18.83
C TRP A 382 20.66 4.30 -19.21
N ARG A 383 21.35 3.30 -18.63
CA ARG A 383 22.75 3.02 -18.95
C ARG A 383 22.98 2.42 -20.34
N VAL A 384 22.08 1.57 -20.82
CA VAL A 384 22.31 0.81 -22.07
C VAL A 384 21.66 1.46 -23.29
N CYS A 385 20.56 2.20 -23.10
CA CYS A 385 19.79 2.75 -24.22
C CYS A 385 20.12 4.20 -24.58
N GLU A 386 20.83 4.91 -23.69
CA GLU A 386 21.16 6.33 -23.85
C GLU A 386 19.95 7.26 -24.09
N ALA A 387 18.74 6.81 -23.74
CA ALA A 387 17.51 7.58 -23.85
C ALA A 387 17.28 8.47 -22.62
N ALA A 388 16.43 9.48 -22.76
CA ALA A 388 15.89 10.15 -21.58
C ALA A 388 15.08 9.15 -20.75
N THR A 389 15.17 9.21 -19.42
CA THR A 389 14.50 8.19 -18.57
C THR A 389 13.68 8.82 -17.46
N ILE A 390 12.41 8.46 -17.39
CA ILE A 390 11.52 8.77 -16.26
C ILE A 390 11.44 7.54 -15.36
N TYR A 391 11.90 7.70 -14.12
CA TYR A 391 11.60 6.80 -13.03
C TYR A 391 10.31 7.26 -12.33
N TYR A 392 9.20 6.57 -12.59
CA TYR A 392 7.92 6.83 -11.95
C TYR A 392 7.69 5.84 -10.81
N ALA A 393 8.13 6.21 -9.61
CA ALA A 393 8.09 5.36 -8.43
C ALA A 393 6.64 5.12 -8.00
N ALA A 394 6.16 3.90 -8.26
CA ALA A 394 4.81 3.47 -7.92
C ALA A 394 4.75 2.19 -7.08
N LEU A 395 5.91 1.57 -6.85
CA LEU A 395 6.08 0.54 -5.83
C LEU A 395 6.76 1.14 -4.60
N ILE A 396 6.61 0.45 -3.48
CA ILE A 396 7.19 0.88 -2.21
C ILE A 396 8.72 0.73 -2.31
N PHE A 397 9.42 1.86 -2.23
CA PHE A 397 10.85 1.98 -2.55
C PHE A 397 11.74 1.06 -1.68
N LEU A 398 12.50 0.15 -2.30
CA LEU A 398 13.33 -0.89 -1.67
C LEU A 398 12.57 -2.10 -1.10
N GLN A 399 11.22 -2.10 -1.04
CA GLN A 399 10.48 -3.18 -0.37
C GLN A 399 10.67 -4.56 -1.02
N ASP A 400 10.66 -4.62 -2.35
CA ASP A 400 10.82 -5.88 -3.12
C ASP A 400 12.24 -6.03 -3.69
N GLU A 401 13.09 -5.02 -3.47
CA GLU A 401 14.35 -4.83 -4.17
C GLU A 401 15.54 -5.07 -3.23
N ALA A 402 15.50 -4.58 -1.99
CA ALA A 402 16.63 -4.58 -1.05
C ALA A 402 16.56 -5.73 -0.01
N MET A 403 16.68 -6.96 -0.48
CA MET A 403 16.60 -8.16 0.37
C MET A 403 17.82 -8.37 1.29
N SER A 404 18.96 -7.76 0.96
CA SER A 404 20.25 -7.86 1.67
C SER A 404 20.84 -6.47 1.95
N ASP A 405 21.77 -6.37 2.91
CA ASP A 405 22.55 -5.14 3.15
C ASP A 405 23.19 -4.62 1.87
N TYR A 406 23.81 -5.55 1.13
CA TYR A 406 24.52 -5.26 -0.11
C TYR A 406 23.55 -4.77 -1.19
N ALA A 407 22.39 -5.41 -1.35
CA ALA A 407 21.36 -4.95 -2.28
C ALA A 407 20.91 -3.52 -1.93
N ALA A 408 20.61 -3.23 -0.66
CA ALA A 408 20.23 -1.89 -0.22
C ALA A 408 21.28 -0.84 -0.62
N GLU A 409 22.57 -1.13 -0.40
CA GLU A 409 23.67 -0.26 -0.80
C GLU A 409 23.72 -0.04 -2.32
N VAL A 410 23.59 -1.12 -3.11
CA VAL A 410 23.55 -1.05 -4.58
C VAL A 410 22.39 -0.18 -5.06
N TYR A 411 21.18 -0.35 -4.53
CA TYR A 411 20.03 0.48 -4.92
C TYR A 411 20.20 1.94 -4.54
N LEU A 412 20.75 2.24 -3.37
CA LEU A 412 21.06 3.63 -3.00
C LEU A 412 22.10 4.24 -3.93
N ARG A 413 23.10 3.45 -4.36
CA ARG A 413 24.10 3.86 -5.36
C ARG A 413 23.45 4.12 -6.72
N HIS A 414 22.56 3.24 -7.17
CA HIS A 414 21.78 3.40 -8.40
C HIS A 414 20.91 4.66 -8.34
N PHE A 415 20.22 4.88 -7.22
CA PHE A 415 19.41 6.08 -6.98
C PHE A 415 20.25 7.35 -7.07
N ASP A 416 21.40 7.40 -6.40
CA ASP A 416 22.28 8.56 -6.41
C ASP A 416 22.86 8.83 -7.81
N ALA A 417 23.25 7.79 -8.54
CA ALA A 417 23.73 7.91 -9.92
C ALA A 417 22.64 8.43 -10.86
N PHE A 418 21.41 7.93 -10.71
CA PHE A 418 20.27 8.37 -11.50
C PHE A 418 19.90 9.83 -11.19
N ARG A 419 19.90 10.22 -9.91
CA ARG A 419 19.60 11.57 -9.42
C ARG A 419 20.58 12.64 -9.90
N GLN A 420 21.85 12.31 -10.12
CA GLN A 420 22.83 13.27 -10.65
C GLN A 420 22.42 13.85 -12.02
N ASN A 421 21.55 13.13 -12.75
CA ASN A 421 21.05 13.51 -14.06
C ASN A 421 19.58 13.96 -14.01
N ASP A 422 18.99 14.06 -12.80
CA ASP A 422 17.58 14.40 -12.62
C ASP A 422 17.34 15.88 -12.94
N VAL A 423 16.65 16.13 -14.05
CA VAL A 423 16.35 17.48 -14.52
C VAL A 423 15.53 18.27 -13.49
N LEU A 424 14.66 17.61 -12.71
CA LEU A 424 13.83 18.28 -11.71
C LEU A 424 14.67 18.76 -10.52
N ASN A 425 15.72 18.03 -10.17
CA ASN A 425 16.69 18.46 -9.15
C ASN A 425 17.54 19.64 -9.64
N HIS A 426 18.01 19.60 -10.89
CA HIS A 426 18.77 20.70 -11.49
C HIS A 426 17.97 22.02 -11.53
N LEU A 427 16.69 21.95 -11.86
CA LEU A 427 15.82 23.13 -11.90
C LEU A 427 15.64 23.79 -10.53
N LYS A 428 15.57 22.99 -9.45
CA LYS A 428 15.53 23.52 -8.08
C LYS A 428 16.84 24.22 -7.68
N LEU A 429 17.98 23.70 -8.12
CA LEU A 429 19.32 24.22 -7.79
C LEU A 429 19.66 25.47 -8.61
N GLN A 430 19.36 25.49 -9.91
CA GLN A 430 19.66 26.60 -10.81
C GLN A 430 18.93 27.88 -10.41
N GLY A 431 17.67 27.77 -9.97
CA GLY A 431 16.91 28.90 -9.43
C GLY A 431 17.51 29.51 -8.15
N ARG A 432 18.46 28.84 -7.50
CA ARG A 432 19.11 29.32 -6.27
C ARG A 432 20.55 29.77 -6.45
N LEU A 433 21.31 29.19 -7.39
CA LEU A 433 22.78 29.35 -7.40
C LEU A 433 23.42 29.66 -8.75
N GLY A 434 22.69 29.66 -9.87
CA GLY A 434 23.27 29.98 -11.19
C GLY A 434 24.44 29.09 -11.63
N LEU A 435 24.67 27.96 -10.97
CA LEU A 435 25.72 27.01 -11.31
C LEU A 435 25.26 26.20 -12.52
N GLY A 436 25.85 26.49 -13.68
CA GLY A 436 25.71 25.65 -14.86
C GLY A 436 26.30 24.24 -14.61
N PRO A 437 25.86 23.23 -15.38
CA PRO A 437 26.46 21.90 -15.32
C PRO A 437 27.97 22.00 -15.57
N ASN A 438 28.75 21.11 -14.95
CA ASN A 438 30.19 21.05 -15.15
C ASN A 438 30.47 20.81 -16.65
N PRO A 439 31.12 21.74 -17.38
CA PRO A 439 31.35 21.60 -18.81
C PRO A 439 32.23 20.39 -19.17
N ASN A 440 32.92 19.79 -18.19
CA ASN A 440 33.83 18.67 -18.41
C ASN A 440 33.17 17.29 -18.23
N SER A 441 31.90 17.20 -17.79
CA SER A 441 31.21 15.90 -17.77
C SER A 441 30.60 15.62 -19.13
N LEU A 442 30.95 14.46 -19.72
CA LEU A 442 30.24 13.95 -20.90
C LEU A 442 28.72 14.01 -20.67
N PRO A 443 27.94 14.52 -21.62
CA PRO A 443 26.50 14.66 -21.45
C PRO A 443 25.90 13.25 -21.33
N LYS A 444 25.46 12.90 -20.13
CA LYS A 444 24.63 11.71 -19.92
C LYS A 444 23.18 12.03 -20.29
N PRO A 445 22.40 11.03 -20.72
CA PRO A 445 20.98 11.24 -21.00
C PRO A 445 20.25 11.78 -19.76
N PRO A 446 19.32 12.72 -19.94
CA PRO A 446 18.61 13.33 -18.83
C PRO A 446 17.68 12.33 -18.16
N THR A 447 17.56 12.42 -16.84
CA THR A 447 16.61 11.60 -16.07
C THR A 447 15.56 12.46 -15.38
N ALA A 448 14.47 11.85 -14.95
CA ALA A 448 13.49 12.48 -14.07
C ALA A 448 12.98 11.47 -13.05
N MET A 449 12.86 11.89 -11.79
CA MET A 449 12.39 11.04 -10.70
C MET A 449 11.09 11.61 -10.13
N VAL A 450 10.01 10.82 -10.18
CA VAL A 450 8.68 11.25 -9.77
C VAL A 450 8.03 10.14 -8.93
N ALA A 451 7.45 10.50 -7.80
CA ALA A 451 6.66 9.57 -6.99
C ALA A 451 5.17 9.63 -7.35
N GLN A 452 4.49 8.49 -7.34
CA GLN A 452 3.04 8.41 -7.59
C GLN A 452 2.22 8.93 -6.40
N SER A 453 2.71 8.76 -5.17
CA SER A 453 1.96 9.10 -3.97
C SER A 453 2.85 9.77 -2.91
N PRO A 454 2.25 10.56 -2.00
CA PRO A 454 2.98 11.16 -0.89
C PRO A 454 3.67 10.13 -0.01
N TYR A 455 3.05 8.96 0.18
CA TYR A 455 3.66 7.83 0.89
C TYR A 455 4.97 7.37 0.23
N ILE A 456 4.96 7.15 -1.09
CA ILE A 456 6.15 6.70 -1.81
C ILE A 456 7.23 7.79 -1.77
N ALA A 457 6.85 9.06 -1.97
CA ALA A 457 7.78 10.19 -1.88
C ALA A 457 8.46 10.26 -0.50
N ALA A 458 7.69 10.14 0.57
CA ALA A 458 8.18 10.17 1.94
C ALA A 458 8.96 8.90 2.32
N SER A 459 8.60 7.74 1.77
CA SER A 459 9.39 6.51 1.89
C SER A 459 10.77 6.68 1.24
N ILE A 460 10.82 7.25 0.03
CA ILE A 460 12.09 7.57 -0.66
C ILE A 460 12.90 8.58 0.16
N GLN A 461 12.27 9.62 0.69
CA GLN A 461 12.92 10.60 1.55
C GLN A 461 13.49 9.94 2.82
N TYR A 462 12.75 9.03 3.44
CA TYR A 462 13.24 8.26 4.57
C TYR A 462 14.50 7.46 4.19
N HIS A 463 14.56 6.81 3.04
CA HIS A 463 15.73 5.99 2.68
C HIS A 463 16.93 6.78 2.16
N THR A 464 16.70 7.89 1.46
CA THR A 464 17.72 8.60 0.67
C THR A 464 18.04 9.99 1.22
N ASN A 465 17.21 10.50 2.16
CA ASN A 465 17.17 11.90 2.57
C ASN A 465 16.92 12.87 1.38
N GLN A 466 16.35 12.37 0.28
CA GLN A 466 15.96 13.15 -0.89
C GLN A 466 14.45 13.16 -1.02
N THR A 467 13.86 14.34 -1.17
CA THR A 467 12.43 14.46 -1.43
C THR A 467 12.20 14.53 -2.94
N LEU A 468 11.33 13.66 -3.45
CA LEU A 468 10.89 13.65 -4.84
C LEU A 468 9.59 14.43 -5.02
N PRO A 469 9.35 15.01 -6.21
CA PRO A 469 8.03 15.51 -6.56
C PRO A 469 7.04 14.35 -6.60
N CYS A 470 5.86 14.58 -6.03
CA CYS A 470 4.75 13.65 -6.09
C CYS A 470 3.73 14.14 -7.12
N VAL A 471 3.34 13.27 -8.04
CA VAL A 471 2.32 13.54 -9.07
C VAL A 471 1.22 12.51 -8.95
N ARG A 472 0.03 12.99 -8.59
CA ARG A 472 -1.14 12.14 -8.40
C ARG A 472 -1.53 11.50 -9.74
N PRO A 473 -1.77 10.19 -9.78
CA PRO A 473 -2.34 9.56 -10.96
C PRO A 473 -3.80 9.98 -11.16
N LEU A 474 -4.16 10.33 -12.39
CA LEU A 474 -5.52 10.62 -12.83
C LEU A 474 -6.23 9.41 -13.44
N ALA A 475 -5.50 8.33 -13.70
CA ALA A 475 -5.99 7.10 -14.31
C ALA A 475 -6.77 7.34 -15.61
N LEU A 476 -6.26 8.22 -16.47
CA LEU A 476 -6.93 8.64 -17.71
C LEU A 476 -7.23 7.47 -18.66
N TYR A 477 -6.47 6.38 -18.56
CA TYR A 477 -6.68 5.15 -19.33
C TYR A 477 -8.00 4.44 -19.02
N VAL A 478 -8.64 4.76 -17.88
CA VAL A 478 -10.00 4.28 -17.55
C VAL A 478 -11.02 4.80 -18.58
N GLY A 479 -10.71 5.90 -19.28
CA GLY A 479 -11.42 6.37 -20.45
C GLY A 479 -12.75 7.07 -20.16
N ALA A 480 -13.69 6.95 -21.10
CA ALA A 480 -15.01 7.59 -21.01
C ALA A 480 -15.99 6.85 -20.08
N ASN A 481 -15.53 5.81 -19.37
CA ASN A 481 -16.32 5.13 -18.36
C ASN A 481 -16.59 6.12 -17.21
N ARG A 482 -17.80 6.67 -17.18
CA ARG A 482 -18.22 7.61 -16.14
C ARG A 482 -19.25 6.94 -15.26
N TYR A 483 -19.31 7.41 -14.01
CA TYR A 483 -20.35 7.06 -13.05
C TYR A 483 -21.74 7.03 -13.70
N ALA A 484 -22.29 5.82 -13.80
CA ALA A 484 -23.56 5.53 -14.47
C ALA A 484 -24.29 4.45 -13.68
N PRO A 485 -24.67 4.74 -12.41
CA PRO A 485 -25.20 3.74 -11.50
C PRO A 485 -26.51 3.14 -12.04
N ASN A 486 -26.70 1.85 -11.83
CA ASN A 486 -27.92 1.16 -12.23
C ASN A 486 -29.12 1.63 -11.40
N ARG A 487 -30.01 2.44 -11.98
CA ARG A 487 -31.15 3.07 -11.27
C ARG A 487 -32.18 2.11 -10.67
N SER A 488 -32.13 0.81 -10.97
CA SER A 488 -33.11 -0.16 -10.48
C SER A 488 -32.92 -0.56 -9.01
N GLU A 489 -31.69 -0.57 -8.50
CA GLU A 489 -31.37 -1.01 -7.14
C GLU A 489 -30.06 -0.36 -6.66
N VAL A 490 -30.04 0.20 -5.44
CA VAL A 490 -28.81 0.72 -4.84
C VAL A 490 -27.85 -0.43 -4.56
N SER A 491 -26.70 -0.41 -5.24
CA SER A 491 -25.69 -1.47 -5.20
C SER A 491 -24.34 -0.92 -4.76
N LEU A 492 -23.69 -1.62 -3.84
CA LEU A 492 -22.38 -1.25 -3.29
C LEU A 492 -21.35 -2.32 -3.62
N LEU A 493 -20.29 -1.93 -4.30
CA LEU A 493 -19.17 -2.80 -4.61
C LEU A 493 -18.20 -2.84 -3.42
N VAL A 494 -18.09 -3.97 -2.75
CA VAL A 494 -17.16 -4.12 -1.62
C VAL A 494 -15.85 -4.70 -2.12
N LEU A 495 -14.81 -3.86 -2.13
CA LEU A 495 -13.47 -4.21 -2.51
C LEU A 495 -12.56 -4.32 -1.31
N CYS A 496 -12.16 -5.55 -1.05
CA CYS A 496 -11.08 -5.88 -0.15
C CYS A 496 -9.84 -6.12 -1.02
N ALA A 497 -9.04 -5.08 -1.25
CA ALA A 497 -7.91 -5.18 -2.17
C ALA A 497 -6.88 -6.21 -1.66
N ARG A 498 -6.32 -7.02 -2.57
CA ARG A 498 -5.31 -8.08 -2.37
C ARG A 498 -5.23 -8.66 -0.96
N THR A 499 -5.79 -9.86 -0.79
CA THR A 499 -5.03 -11.02 -0.26
C THR A 499 -5.92 -12.25 -0.15
N ARG A 500 -5.57 -13.26 -0.95
CA ARG A 500 -5.87 -14.69 -0.71
C ARG A 500 -5.54 -15.14 0.72
N LEU A 501 -4.66 -14.42 1.42
CA LEU A 501 -3.98 -14.89 2.61
C LEU A 501 -4.34 -14.16 3.91
N MET A 502 -4.86 -12.92 3.88
CA MET A 502 -4.77 -12.05 5.07
C MET A 502 -5.99 -11.19 5.38
N MET A 503 -7.02 -11.16 4.52
CA MET A 503 -8.34 -10.77 4.97
C MET A 503 -8.87 -11.85 5.90
N SER A 504 -9.06 -11.51 7.17
CA SER A 504 -9.71 -12.41 8.12
C SER A 504 -11.02 -12.87 7.50
N HIS A 505 -11.27 -14.18 7.51
CA HIS A 505 -12.62 -14.72 7.23
C HIS A 505 -13.69 -13.92 8.01
N ALA A 506 -13.32 -13.32 9.14
CA ALA A 506 -14.13 -12.40 9.92
C ALA A 506 -14.59 -11.14 9.17
N CYS A 507 -13.73 -10.35 8.50
CA CYS A 507 -14.21 -9.12 7.84
C CYS A 507 -15.07 -9.41 6.61
N ARG A 508 -14.73 -10.44 5.82
CA ARG A 508 -15.66 -10.96 4.78
C ARG A 508 -16.94 -11.50 5.39
N GLY A 509 -16.86 -12.14 6.57
CA GLY A 509 -17.99 -12.59 7.37
C GLY A 509 -18.89 -11.44 7.77
N LEU A 510 -18.34 -10.35 8.30
CA LEU A 510 -19.06 -9.14 8.71
C LEU A 510 -19.80 -8.50 7.52
N PHE A 511 -19.18 -8.40 6.34
CA PHE A 511 -19.90 -7.93 5.16
C PHE A 511 -20.96 -8.93 4.67
N ARG A 512 -20.76 -10.24 4.81
CA ARG A 512 -21.78 -11.25 4.47
C ARG A 512 -22.97 -11.21 5.41
N GLU A 513 -22.73 -11.03 6.71
CA GLU A 513 -23.80 -10.86 7.70
C GLU A 513 -24.48 -9.50 7.53
N GLY A 514 -23.72 -8.43 7.34
CA GLY A 514 -24.23 -7.11 6.99
C GLY A 514 -25.08 -7.13 5.71
N ARG A 515 -24.67 -7.92 4.70
CA ARG A 515 -25.47 -8.16 3.49
C ARG A 515 -26.79 -8.82 3.84
N ARG A 516 -26.83 -9.81 4.74
CA ARG A 516 -28.08 -10.44 5.19
C ARG A 516 -28.98 -9.44 5.92
N ALA A 517 -28.41 -8.64 6.83
CA ALA A 517 -29.13 -7.61 7.55
C ALA A 517 -29.73 -6.55 6.63
N LEU A 518 -28.95 -6.07 5.64
CA LEU A 518 -29.39 -5.05 4.68
C LEU A 518 -30.30 -5.59 3.57
N SER A 519 -30.22 -6.88 3.21
CA SER A 519 -30.94 -7.45 2.06
C SER A 519 -32.47 -7.36 2.10
N ARG A 520 -33.06 -6.91 3.22
CA ARG A 520 -34.51 -6.73 3.35
C ARG A 520 -35.00 -5.33 3.00
N THR A 521 -34.19 -4.28 3.21
CA THR A 521 -34.63 -2.88 3.08
C THR A 521 -33.51 -1.89 2.72
N GLY A 522 -32.29 -2.35 2.51
CA GLY A 522 -31.10 -1.51 2.36
C GLY A 522 -30.33 -1.77 1.06
N PRO A 523 -29.17 -1.11 0.88
CA PRO A 523 -28.35 -1.25 -0.30
C PRO A 523 -27.78 -2.67 -0.42
N ARG A 524 -27.72 -3.17 -1.65
CA ARG A 524 -27.21 -4.51 -1.97
C ARG A 524 -25.69 -4.52 -2.00
N LEU A 525 -25.09 -5.28 -1.09
CA LEU A 525 -23.65 -5.51 -1.07
C LEU A 525 -23.23 -6.55 -2.12
N PHE A 526 -22.44 -6.12 -3.09
CA PHE A 526 -21.76 -6.99 -4.04
C PHE A 526 -20.35 -7.29 -3.52
N LEU A 527 -20.14 -8.56 -3.16
CA LEU A 527 -18.85 -9.11 -2.77
C LEU A 527 -18.38 -10.03 -3.91
N PRO A 528 -17.36 -9.66 -4.68
CA PRO A 528 -16.79 -10.50 -5.72
C PRO A 528 -16.47 -11.90 -5.18
N SER A 529 -16.80 -12.94 -5.95
CA SER A 529 -16.59 -14.33 -5.54
C SER A 529 -15.13 -14.73 -5.63
N GLY A 530 -14.57 -15.25 -4.54
CA GLY A 530 -13.26 -15.92 -4.53
C GLY A 530 -12.08 -14.98 -4.77
N ASP A 531 -10.95 -15.55 -5.18
CA ASP A 531 -9.64 -14.90 -5.38
C ASP A 531 -9.61 -13.90 -6.54
N ARG A 532 -10.77 -13.53 -7.07
CA ARG A 532 -10.91 -12.50 -8.08
C ARG A 532 -10.85 -11.16 -7.36
N ASP A 533 -9.63 -10.62 -7.26
CA ASP A 533 -9.45 -9.17 -7.07
C ASP A 533 -10.31 -8.45 -8.11
N VAL A 534 -10.87 -7.27 -7.84
CA VAL A 534 -11.77 -6.64 -8.83
C VAL A 534 -11.05 -6.17 -10.08
N VAL A 535 -9.76 -5.90 -9.96
CA VAL A 535 -8.81 -5.81 -11.08
C VAL A 535 -8.75 -7.12 -11.90
N HIS A 536 -9.47 -8.18 -11.53
CA HIS A 536 -9.42 -9.50 -12.17
C HIS A 536 -10.80 -10.07 -12.50
N GLY A 537 -11.89 -9.37 -12.15
CA GLY A 537 -13.24 -9.92 -12.27
C GLY A 537 -14.29 -8.96 -12.85
N LEU A 538 -14.06 -7.64 -12.85
CA LEU A 538 -14.98 -6.65 -13.40
C LEU A 538 -14.19 -5.68 -14.29
N SER A 539 -14.79 -5.28 -15.40
CA SER A 539 -14.33 -4.17 -16.24
C SER A 539 -14.63 -2.82 -15.58
N PHE A 540 -13.92 -1.77 -16.01
CA PHE A 540 -14.20 -0.40 -15.55
C PHE A 540 -15.62 0.06 -15.85
N ALA A 541 -16.20 -0.36 -16.99
CA ALA A 541 -17.59 -0.11 -17.33
C ALA A 541 -18.55 -0.76 -16.32
N GLU A 542 -18.31 -2.01 -15.92
CA GLU A 542 -19.11 -2.68 -14.89
C GLU A 542 -18.96 -2.01 -13.53
N VAL A 543 -17.75 -1.62 -13.13
CA VAL A 543 -17.50 -0.88 -11.88
C VAL A 543 -18.28 0.45 -11.84
N ALA A 544 -18.34 1.16 -12.97
CA ALA A 544 -19.07 2.43 -13.09
C ALA A 544 -20.59 2.30 -12.89
N THR A 545 -21.15 1.09 -12.92
CA THR A 545 -22.58 0.83 -12.70
C THR A 545 -22.98 0.68 -11.23
N PHE A 546 -22.01 0.60 -10.31
CA PHE A 546 -22.29 0.57 -8.87
C PHE A 546 -22.55 1.97 -8.34
N HIS A 547 -23.37 2.09 -7.29
CA HIS A 547 -23.67 3.40 -6.69
C HIS A 547 -22.51 3.94 -5.87
N ALA A 548 -21.75 3.04 -5.25
CA ALA A 548 -20.52 3.35 -4.55
C ALA A 548 -19.61 2.12 -4.43
N ALA A 549 -18.37 2.36 -4.07
CA ALA A 549 -17.39 1.35 -3.73
C ALA A 549 -16.94 1.49 -2.27
N VAL A 550 -16.87 0.37 -1.56
CA VAL A 550 -16.21 0.28 -0.25
C VAL A 550 -14.81 -0.28 -0.50
N LEU A 551 -13.80 0.58 -0.49
CA LEU A 551 -12.42 0.20 -0.77
C LEU A 551 -11.65 0.07 0.55
N ILE A 552 -11.27 -1.16 0.87
CA ILE A 552 -10.35 -1.48 1.96
C ILE A 552 -8.97 -1.70 1.32
N PRO A 553 -8.08 -0.68 1.36
CA PRO A 553 -6.83 -0.74 0.63
C PRO A 553 -5.82 -1.64 1.34
N TRP A 554 -4.95 -2.32 0.58
CA TRP A 554 -3.90 -3.18 1.15
C TRP A 554 -2.59 -2.45 1.45
N ASN A 555 -2.47 -1.22 0.96
CA ASN A 555 -1.45 -0.27 1.32
C ASN A 555 -2.02 1.14 1.08
N ILE A 556 -1.38 2.17 1.61
CA ILE A 556 -1.87 3.55 1.46
C ILE A 556 -1.57 4.19 0.10
N ALA A 557 -0.86 3.48 -0.79
CA ALA A 557 -0.49 3.91 -2.14
C ALA A 557 -1.19 3.08 -3.24
N ILE A 558 -2.39 2.59 -2.96
CA ILE A 558 -3.09 1.68 -3.86
C ILE A 558 -3.53 2.41 -5.15
N THR A 559 -3.13 1.86 -6.30
CA THR A 559 -3.49 2.47 -7.61
C THR A 559 -4.99 2.34 -7.91
N THR A 560 -5.63 1.24 -7.48
CA THR A 560 -7.07 1.01 -7.66
C THR A 560 -7.95 2.12 -7.07
N PHE A 561 -7.50 2.80 -6.02
CA PHE A 561 -8.20 3.98 -5.53
C PHE A 561 -8.31 5.06 -6.61
N SER A 562 -7.21 5.34 -7.31
CA SER A 562 -7.15 6.41 -8.33
C SER A 562 -7.97 6.04 -9.57
N GLU A 563 -7.97 4.76 -9.95
CA GLU A 563 -8.84 4.23 -11.01
C GLU A 563 -10.33 4.45 -10.68
N PHE A 564 -10.73 4.13 -9.45
CA PHE A 564 -12.13 4.27 -9.01
C PHE A 564 -12.52 5.73 -8.85
N TYR A 565 -11.57 6.55 -8.42
CA TYR A 565 -11.75 7.99 -8.32
C TYR A 565 -11.98 8.63 -9.70
N ALA A 566 -11.24 8.18 -10.71
CA ALA A 566 -11.37 8.62 -12.10
C ALA A 566 -12.71 8.19 -12.75
N LEU A 567 -13.30 7.07 -12.31
CA LEU A 567 -14.66 6.69 -12.68
C LEU A 567 -15.73 7.60 -12.05
N HIS A 568 -15.35 8.40 -11.05
CA HIS A 568 -16.25 9.20 -10.22
C HIS A 568 -17.28 8.34 -9.47
N VAL A 569 -16.93 7.09 -9.15
CA VAL A 569 -17.75 6.22 -8.31
C VAL A 569 -17.52 6.64 -6.85
N PRO A 570 -18.55 7.06 -6.10
CA PRO A 570 -18.43 7.40 -4.68
C PRO A 570 -17.66 6.34 -3.89
N ILE A 571 -16.68 6.75 -3.07
CA ILE A 571 -15.76 5.82 -2.39
C ILE A 571 -15.88 5.94 -0.88
N PHE A 572 -15.98 4.80 -0.21
CA PHE A 572 -15.88 4.65 1.24
C PHE A 572 -14.57 3.95 1.56
N VAL A 573 -13.79 4.52 2.47
CA VAL A 573 -12.51 3.95 2.94
C VAL A 573 -12.50 3.84 4.47
N PRO A 574 -11.80 2.85 5.04
CA PRO A 574 -11.50 2.82 6.47
C PRO A 574 -10.93 4.16 6.93
N ASP A 575 -11.22 4.60 8.15
CA ASP A 575 -10.50 5.73 8.73
C ASP A 575 -9.00 5.37 8.97
N PRO A 576 -8.11 6.35 9.22
CA PRO A 576 -6.68 6.07 9.43
C PRO A 576 -6.43 5.09 10.58
N LEU A 577 -7.25 5.14 11.62
CA LEU A 577 -7.11 4.31 12.81
C LEU A 577 -7.37 2.84 12.49
N TRP A 578 -8.44 2.56 11.74
CA TRP A 578 -8.77 1.21 11.31
C TRP A 578 -7.82 0.73 10.21
N LEU A 579 -7.43 1.58 9.25
CA LEU A 579 -6.45 1.20 8.23
C LEU A 579 -5.10 0.81 8.84
N ALA A 580 -4.63 1.54 9.85
CA ALA A 580 -3.39 1.23 10.56
C ALA A 580 -3.40 -0.14 11.28
N ARG A 581 -4.57 -0.73 11.52
CA ARG A 581 -4.73 -2.09 12.07
C ARG A 581 -4.73 -3.16 10.99
N LEU A 582 -5.30 -2.83 9.83
CA LEU A 582 -5.37 -3.73 8.68
C LEU A 582 -4.01 -3.88 7.99
N TRP A 583 -3.23 -2.80 7.94
CA TRP A 583 -1.97 -2.73 7.21
C TRP A 583 -0.85 -3.64 7.77
N PRO A 584 -0.64 -3.77 9.11
CA PRO A 584 0.28 -4.74 9.71
C PRO A 584 0.18 -6.13 9.10
N LYS A 585 -1.04 -6.66 8.92
CA LYS A 585 -1.27 -7.99 8.34
C LYS A 585 -0.55 -8.11 7.01
N GLN A 586 -0.78 -7.15 6.11
CA GLN A 586 -0.18 -7.15 4.78
C GLN A 586 1.34 -7.04 4.81
N MET A 587 1.89 -6.26 5.75
CA MET A 587 3.34 -6.11 5.90
C MET A 587 4.00 -7.28 6.64
N THR A 588 3.27 -8.14 7.38
CA THR A 588 3.88 -9.24 8.18
C THR A 588 4.56 -10.30 7.33
N SER A 589 3.96 -10.67 6.20
CA SER A 589 4.59 -11.58 5.25
C SER A 589 5.91 -11.00 4.75
N TYR A 590 5.97 -9.69 4.52
CA TYR A 590 7.17 -8.99 4.05
C TYR A 590 8.22 -8.82 5.14
N ALA A 591 7.87 -8.35 6.33
CA ALA A 591 8.85 -8.15 7.42
C ALA A 591 9.57 -9.46 7.78
N LYS A 592 8.83 -10.58 7.80
CA LYS A 592 9.40 -11.92 8.08
C LYS A 592 10.37 -12.38 6.98
N SER A 593 10.11 -12.07 5.72
CA SER A 593 11.02 -12.40 4.62
C SER A 593 12.17 -11.41 4.44
N HIS A 594 12.10 -10.23 5.07
CA HIS A 594 13.06 -9.12 4.89
C HIS A 594 13.50 -8.48 6.20
N PRO A 595 14.07 -9.23 7.16
CA PRO A 595 14.44 -8.71 8.49
C PRO A 595 15.45 -7.55 8.45
N ASN A 596 16.15 -7.43 7.34
CA ASN A 596 17.20 -6.46 7.04
C ASN A 596 16.66 -5.04 6.77
N LEU A 597 15.48 -4.91 6.14
CA LEU A 597 14.86 -3.61 5.85
C LEU A 597 14.61 -2.78 7.12
N HIS A 598 14.36 -3.44 8.26
CA HIS A 598 14.12 -2.76 9.55
C HIS A 598 15.40 -2.26 10.22
N ARG A 599 16.56 -2.84 9.90
CA ARG A 599 17.82 -2.55 10.59
C ARG A 599 18.70 -1.53 9.89
N GLN A 600 18.48 -1.27 8.59
CA GLN A 600 19.58 -0.88 7.71
C GLN A 600 19.68 0.58 7.27
N LEU A 601 18.73 1.46 7.57
CA LEU A 601 18.69 2.75 6.87
C LEU A 601 18.74 3.92 7.88
N ARG A 602 19.97 4.45 8.06
CA ARG A 602 20.47 5.70 8.68
C ARG A 602 19.80 6.26 9.98
N PRO A 603 20.57 6.79 10.96
CA PRO A 603 20.05 7.19 12.28
C PRO A 603 19.35 8.57 12.36
N ASN A 604 19.20 9.33 11.27
CA ASN A 604 18.76 10.75 11.30
C ASN A 604 17.36 11.00 10.70
N HIS A 605 16.40 10.09 10.87
CA HIS A 605 15.14 10.20 10.12
C HIS A 605 14.08 11.04 10.79
N GLU A 606 13.47 11.91 9.99
CA GLU A 606 12.31 12.72 10.38
C GLU A 606 10.99 11.95 10.50
N HIS A 607 11.02 10.66 10.20
CA HIS A 607 9.85 9.82 10.11
C HIS A 607 10.18 8.48 10.77
N PRO A 608 9.21 7.78 11.38
CA PRO A 608 9.38 6.36 11.69
C PRO A 608 9.57 5.57 10.39
N THR A 609 10.13 4.36 10.50
CA THR A 609 10.31 3.46 9.34
C THR A 609 9.00 3.25 8.57
N PRO A 610 8.99 3.28 7.22
CA PRO A 610 7.83 2.86 6.41
C PRO A 610 7.58 1.35 6.52
N TYR A 611 8.56 0.60 7.02
CA TYR A 611 8.50 -0.84 7.25
C TYR A 611 8.52 -1.12 8.75
N PRO A 612 7.36 -1.26 9.42
CA PRO A 612 7.31 -1.70 10.81
C PRO A 612 7.81 -3.14 10.90
N SER A 613 8.53 -3.50 11.97
CA SER A 613 9.11 -4.85 12.08
C SER A 613 8.08 -5.92 12.39
N LEU A 614 6.93 -5.49 12.92
CA LEU A 614 5.79 -6.34 13.30
C LEU A 614 6.12 -7.33 14.42
N ASP A 615 7.29 -7.15 15.05
CA ASP A 615 7.69 -7.84 16.27
C ASP A 615 6.85 -7.37 17.48
N SER A 616 6.29 -6.17 17.40
CA SER A 616 5.50 -5.58 18.48
C SER A 616 4.36 -4.76 17.91
N LEU A 617 3.18 -5.39 17.76
CA LEU A 617 1.94 -4.73 17.35
C LEU A 617 1.69 -3.38 18.06
N ALA A 618 1.98 -3.29 19.36
CA ALA A 618 1.86 -2.06 20.16
C ALA A 618 2.84 -0.92 19.78
N THR A 619 3.94 -1.22 19.09
CA THR A 619 4.90 -0.22 18.58
C THR A 619 4.62 0.05 17.11
N ASP A 620 4.41 -1.02 16.35
CA ASP A 620 4.21 -0.99 14.91
C ASP A 620 2.88 -0.32 14.51
N PHE A 621 1.83 -0.48 15.34
CA PHE A 621 0.54 0.19 15.13
C PHE A 621 0.69 1.70 15.01
N TRP A 622 1.47 2.34 15.88
CA TRP A 622 1.66 3.80 15.84
C TRP A 622 2.50 4.26 14.66
N ILE A 623 3.41 3.40 14.18
CA ILE A 623 4.14 3.64 12.92
C ILE A 623 3.16 3.60 11.76
N MET A 624 2.29 2.59 11.70
CA MET A 624 1.26 2.47 10.66
C MET A 624 0.25 3.62 10.71
N LEU A 625 -0.18 4.01 11.91
CA LEU A 625 -1.08 5.13 12.10
C LEU A 625 -0.43 6.42 11.63
N TYR A 626 0.84 6.64 11.99
CA TYR A 626 1.61 7.77 11.49
C TYR A 626 1.58 7.85 9.96
N TRP A 627 1.87 6.75 9.27
CA TRP A 627 1.87 6.73 7.81
C TRP A 627 0.47 6.90 7.22
N ALA A 628 -0.55 6.26 7.80
CA ALA A 628 -1.94 6.38 7.36
C ALA A 628 -2.48 7.80 7.54
N GLU A 629 -2.21 8.46 8.67
CA GLU A 629 -2.70 9.82 8.95
C GLU A 629 -1.98 10.89 8.12
N ASN A 630 -0.68 10.72 7.87
CA ASN A 630 0.15 11.78 7.28
C ASN A 630 0.36 11.62 5.77
N TYR A 631 0.23 10.41 5.23
CA TYR A 631 0.62 10.12 3.85
C TYR A 631 -0.39 9.31 3.03
N ALA A 632 -1.52 8.89 3.61
CA ALA A 632 -2.59 8.28 2.84
C ALA A 632 -3.40 9.37 2.13
N GLY A 633 -2.95 9.75 0.93
CA GLY A 633 -3.57 10.81 0.13
C GLY A 633 -5.07 10.58 -0.15
N ILE A 634 -5.55 9.34 -0.06
CA ILE A 634 -6.96 8.96 -0.22
C ILE A 634 -7.92 9.75 0.71
N TYR A 635 -7.48 10.12 1.91
CA TYR A 635 -8.32 10.78 2.90
C TYR A 635 -8.58 12.25 2.66
N GLU A 636 -7.91 12.82 1.68
CA GLU A 636 -7.94 14.24 1.33
C GLU A 636 -8.80 14.49 0.10
N MET A 637 -9.20 13.43 -0.59
CA MET A 637 -9.86 13.49 -1.88
C MET A 637 -11.36 13.83 -1.68
N PRO A 638 -11.87 14.92 -2.29
CA PRO A 638 -13.29 15.28 -2.32
C PRO A 638 -14.17 14.11 -2.72
N GLY A 639 -15.37 14.00 -2.14
CA GLY A 639 -16.26 12.87 -2.35
C GLY A 639 -15.79 11.52 -1.78
N VAL A 640 -14.69 11.45 -1.01
CA VAL A 640 -14.32 10.22 -0.26
C VAL A 640 -14.89 10.28 1.16
N GLN A 641 -15.58 9.22 1.56
CA GLN A 641 -16.14 9.09 2.90
C GLN A 641 -15.33 8.10 3.73
N LYS A 642 -15.13 8.43 5.01
CA LYS A 642 -14.42 7.60 5.96
C LYS A 642 -15.42 6.84 6.81
N PHE A 643 -15.03 5.66 7.30
CA PHE A 643 -15.79 4.93 8.30
C PHE A 643 -14.85 4.21 9.25
N ALA A 644 -15.18 4.20 10.54
CA ALA A 644 -14.38 3.52 11.57
C ALA A 644 -14.68 2.02 11.63
N SER A 645 -15.87 1.59 11.19
CA SER A 645 -16.22 0.16 11.15
C SER A 645 -17.34 -0.21 10.18
N ILE A 646 -17.45 -1.50 9.87
CA ILE A 646 -18.48 -2.01 8.95
C ILE A 646 -19.89 -1.66 9.44
N PRO A 647 -20.30 -1.91 10.71
CA PRO A 647 -21.66 -1.55 11.14
C PRO A 647 -21.94 -0.04 11.07
N GLU A 648 -20.98 0.79 11.45
CA GLU A 648 -21.11 2.25 11.31
C GLU A 648 -21.32 2.64 9.85
N LEU A 649 -20.55 2.05 8.92
CA LEU A 649 -20.72 2.25 7.49
C LEU A 649 -22.13 1.89 7.04
N LEU A 650 -22.61 0.69 7.37
CA LEU A 650 -23.93 0.22 6.92
C LEU A 650 -25.06 1.09 7.48
N PHE A 651 -24.99 1.48 8.75
CA PHE A 651 -25.96 2.36 9.40
C PHE A 651 -25.93 3.77 8.79
N SER A 652 -24.73 4.35 8.67
CA SER A 652 -24.54 5.70 8.13
C SER A 652 -24.98 5.79 6.67
N LEU A 653 -24.74 4.74 5.87
CA LEU A 653 -25.21 4.68 4.49
C LEU A 653 -26.74 4.69 4.43
N GLN A 654 -27.40 3.86 5.23
CA GLN A 654 -28.86 3.82 5.26
C GLN A 654 -29.43 5.19 5.66
N GLN A 655 -28.88 5.80 6.71
CA GLN A 655 -29.31 7.11 7.18
C GLN A 655 -29.10 8.19 6.12
N LYS A 656 -27.89 8.30 5.54
CA LYS A 656 -27.57 9.33 4.55
C LYS A 656 -28.41 9.20 3.27
N ILE A 657 -28.68 7.98 2.82
CA ILE A 657 -29.57 7.73 1.66
C ILE A 657 -31.01 8.15 1.97
N LEU A 658 -31.50 7.89 3.18
CA LEU A 658 -32.84 8.30 3.61
C LEU A 658 -32.96 9.82 3.74
N GLU A 659 -31.94 10.49 4.27
CA GLU A 659 -31.90 11.94 4.43
C GLU A 659 -31.74 12.66 3.10
N ASN A 660 -30.94 12.12 2.19
CA ASN A 660 -30.68 12.69 0.88
C ASN A 660 -30.59 11.61 -0.21
N PRO A 661 -31.65 11.43 -1.02
CA PRO A 661 -31.65 10.48 -2.14
C PRO A 661 -30.58 10.75 -3.21
N LEU A 662 -30.04 11.98 -3.29
CA LEU A 662 -28.98 12.39 -4.23
C LEU A 662 -27.58 12.33 -3.61
N PHE A 663 -27.43 11.70 -2.44
CA PHE A 663 -26.19 11.68 -1.69
C PHE A 663 -25.00 11.17 -2.52
N PHE A 664 -25.18 10.10 -3.30
CA PHE A 664 -24.11 9.53 -4.13
C PHE A 664 -23.77 10.39 -5.34
N GLU A 665 -24.78 11.00 -5.98
CA GLU A 665 -24.60 11.92 -7.11
C GLU A 665 -23.82 13.16 -6.69
N MET A 666 -24.11 13.70 -5.51
CA MET A 666 -23.36 14.84 -4.95
C MET A 666 -21.90 14.47 -4.71
N MET A 667 -21.61 13.30 -4.11
CA MET A 667 -20.23 12.83 -3.94
C MET A 667 -19.52 12.66 -5.29
N SER A 668 -20.19 12.06 -6.27
CA SER A 668 -19.64 11.88 -7.63
C SER A 668 -19.34 13.24 -8.28
N GLN A 669 -20.21 14.23 -8.10
CA GLN A 669 -20.00 15.58 -8.62
C GLN A 669 -18.76 16.24 -8.00
N GLU A 670 -18.58 16.16 -6.68
CA GLU A 670 -17.37 16.66 -6.02
C GLU A 670 -16.09 16.01 -6.59
N MET A 671 -16.14 14.70 -6.83
CA MET A 671 -15.02 13.97 -7.45
C MET A 671 -14.75 14.41 -8.88
N GLN A 672 -15.80 14.71 -9.66
CA GLN A 672 -15.68 15.22 -11.03
C GLN A 672 -15.02 16.60 -11.04
N GLU A 673 -15.48 17.51 -10.20
CA GLU A 673 -14.93 18.86 -10.09
C GLU A 673 -13.44 18.83 -9.70
N GLU A 674 -13.08 17.98 -8.73
CA GLU A 674 -11.68 17.78 -8.34
C GLU A 674 -10.83 17.13 -9.44
N THR A 675 -11.36 16.12 -10.14
CA THR A 675 -10.65 15.47 -11.25
C THR A 675 -10.39 16.46 -12.37
N GLN A 676 -11.38 17.30 -12.73
CA GLN A 676 -11.20 18.36 -13.74
C GLN A 676 -10.16 19.40 -13.31
N ARG A 677 -10.18 19.81 -12.04
CA ARG A 677 -9.17 20.74 -11.51
C ARG A 677 -7.76 20.16 -11.62
N ALA A 678 -7.58 18.92 -11.18
CA ALA A 678 -6.28 18.26 -11.18
C ALA A 678 -5.78 17.92 -12.59
N LEU A 679 -6.69 17.66 -13.54
CA LEU A 679 -6.35 17.45 -14.96
C LEU A 679 -5.51 18.61 -15.50
N GLY A 680 -5.93 19.85 -15.23
CA GLY A 680 -5.19 21.05 -15.65
C GLY A 680 -3.78 21.15 -15.05
N GLU A 681 -3.53 20.57 -13.88
CA GLU A 681 -2.24 20.64 -13.19
C GLU A 681 -1.30 19.50 -13.60
N VAL A 682 -1.82 18.28 -13.65
CA VAL A 682 -1.04 17.07 -13.94
C VAL A 682 -0.67 16.98 -15.42
N LEU A 683 -1.58 17.34 -16.34
CA LEU A 683 -1.27 17.32 -17.77
C LEU A 683 -0.15 18.31 -18.11
N VAL A 684 -0.20 19.51 -17.54
CA VAL A 684 0.85 20.53 -17.73
C VAL A 684 2.18 20.03 -17.20
N PHE A 685 2.20 19.43 -16.01
CA PHE A 685 3.42 18.85 -15.44
C PHE A 685 4.07 17.82 -16.39
N TRP A 686 3.30 16.84 -16.88
CA TRP A 686 3.84 15.78 -17.73
C TRP A 686 4.31 16.31 -19.09
N ARG A 687 3.55 17.23 -19.70
CA ARG A 687 3.94 17.89 -20.96
C ARG A 687 5.26 18.64 -20.79
N ASP A 688 5.35 19.48 -19.76
CA ASP A 688 6.52 20.34 -19.54
C ASP A 688 7.76 19.49 -19.21
N LEU A 689 7.59 18.43 -18.40
CA LEU A 689 8.65 17.47 -18.12
C LEU A 689 9.15 16.78 -19.40
N ALA A 690 8.24 16.26 -20.23
CA ALA A 690 8.62 15.62 -21.49
C ALA A 690 9.32 16.61 -22.42
N GLY A 691 8.84 17.85 -22.53
CA GLY A 691 9.50 18.90 -23.31
C GLY A 691 10.94 19.17 -22.85
N VAL A 692 11.17 19.29 -21.55
CA VAL A 692 12.51 19.50 -20.96
C VAL A 692 13.44 18.32 -21.26
N LEU A 693 12.96 17.08 -21.10
CA LEU A 693 13.75 15.88 -21.38
C LEU A 693 14.16 15.80 -22.85
N MET A 694 13.24 16.05 -23.77
CA MET A 694 13.50 16.01 -25.22
C MET A 694 14.44 17.11 -25.68
N HIS A 695 14.29 18.31 -25.13
CA HIS A 695 15.17 19.42 -25.47
C HIS A 695 16.63 19.14 -25.07
N ARG A 696 16.82 18.58 -23.87
CA ARG A 696 18.15 18.19 -23.35
C ARG A 696 18.79 17.10 -24.20
N LEU A 697 17.99 16.14 -24.67
CA LEU A 697 18.47 15.07 -25.54
C LEU A 697 19.00 15.63 -26.87
N ASN A 698 18.20 16.48 -27.54
CA ASN A 698 18.61 17.08 -28.82
C ASN A 698 19.87 17.96 -28.70
N TYR A 699 20.04 18.67 -27.58
CA TYR A 699 21.23 19.49 -27.35
C TYR A 699 22.49 18.63 -27.19
N ALA A 700 22.37 17.45 -26.55
CA ALA A 700 23.48 16.52 -26.41
C ALA A 700 23.94 15.93 -27.75
N GLU A 701 23.04 15.81 -28.74
CA GLU A 701 23.40 15.33 -30.08
C GLU A 701 24.07 16.38 -30.97
N MET A 702 23.92 17.67 -30.63
CA MET A 702 24.50 18.78 -31.40
C MET A 702 25.94 19.13 -30.97
N MET A 703 26.34 18.70 -29.77
CA MET A 703 27.67 18.93 -29.17
C MET A 703 28.59 17.75 -29.47
#